data_AF-A0ABD5MVY0-F1
#
_entry.id   AF-A0ABD5MVY0-F1
#
_cell.length_a   1.000
_cell.length_b   1.000
_cell.length_c   1.000
_cell.angle_alpha   90.00
_cell.angle_beta   90.00
_cell.angle_gamma   90.00
#
_symmetry.space_group_name_H-M   'P 1'
#
loop_
_entity.id
_entity.type
_entity.pdbx_description
1 polymer ?
#
loop_
_entity_poly.entity_id
_entity_poly.type
_entity_poly.pdbx_seq_one_letter_code
_entity_poly.pdbx_strand_id
1 'polypeptide(L)'
;MTIYYLLDAAVSEKEQGIKLTFFNPSKNKWKEILDTGYRPYFFIPYPIPEDDLKVIQELGLEKRVVEKTDLFTRQTVELTRIELEDFSNPFQLSGKFSKSWEKDVPIVSSYMYDNNLVFGAQYRINGKEIVPLLGVSKKDLKIFRKVFSEIKKTDPEKYKLSKRLFILCSQPVPEVSLERFGIRKKVDTGQLHSMFMLARLTNLPVPKTYNNRGVSTWIKSILHNYLRKNNILIPTAKELRRGEETHSVKGALTLTPEPGVHFNTVVVDFDSMYPSLIDSYNLSHETIDCDHDKHRRNKVPKLPHHVCTKHRGVYSILIGSLKDLRIHWFKTRSKEKTLSAEKRNLAKTTSKLLKLILVSSYGVVIRIHGLSRSSLGESITAYGRYSLRTACKIAEKKGLHPIYGDTDSLFLEDPTEKEIEWLIKNIKKRLKLDLSVEERYRLCVLPEAAKAYFGIRKDGSVDIKGLTAIKSNSTDFVSNVFNDCIQELTSVRNKSEFNKAKGRIKVIVRNAMEDLLLGKVSIKDLEYAVVIHDDPKEKLMGKSLHQPYQCAIQLINSGKNVKKGDKMHFVKVNPFNYQGRKFTVKPIEHVKDFNEINLLDYFKNLRTALNQTFKPMKITINEFKKRKGTLSDFL
;
A
#
# COMPACT_ATOMS: atom_id res chain seq x y z
N MET A 1 3.41 -12.44 -39.70
CA MET A 1 4.08 -11.15 -39.39
C MET A 1 5.04 -11.35 -38.23
N THR A 2 6.25 -10.83 -38.32
CA THR A 2 7.28 -10.97 -37.27
C THR A 2 7.04 -9.98 -36.14
N ILE A 3 6.75 -10.47 -34.94
CA ILE A 3 6.44 -9.64 -33.74
C ILE A 3 7.65 -9.65 -32.80
N TYR A 4 8.00 -8.47 -32.30
CA TYR A 4 9.03 -8.26 -31.30
C TYR A 4 8.45 -7.65 -30.02
N TYR A 5 9.02 -7.99 -28.88
CA TYR A 5 8.68 -7.38 -27.59
C TYR A 5 9.87 -6.55 -27.12
N LEU A 6 9.65 -5.30 -26.72
CA LEU A 6 10.71 -4.47 -26.14
C LEU A 6 10.89 -4.83 -24.66
N LEU A 7 12.00 -5.43 -24.27
CA LEU A 7 12.20 -5.92 -22.90
C LEU A 7 13.03 -4.97 -22.06
N ASP A 8 14.08 -4.40 -22.64
CA ASP A 8 15.06 -3.59 -21.92
C ASP A 8 15.64 -2.49 -22.80
N ALA A 9 16.21 -1.48 -22.15
CA ALA A 9 16.99 -0.43 -22.80
C ALA A 9 18.06 0.07 -21.83
N ALA A 10 19.26 0.29 -22.37
CA ALA A 10 20.41 0.73 -21.60
C ALA A 10 21.22 1.78 -22.37
N VAL A 11 21.91 2.64 -21.63
CA VAL A 11 22.97 3.49 -22.19
C VAL A 11 24.16 2.58 -22.54
N SER A 12 24.63 2.65 -23.78
CA SER A 12 25.87 2.02 -24.22
C SER A 12 26.99 3.05 -24.11
N GLU A 13 27.80 2.97 -23.04
CA GLU A 13 28.92 3.91 -22.83
C GLU A 13 29.99 3.77 -23.92
N LYS A 14 30.25 2.54 -24.39
CA LYS A 14 31.22 2.28 -25.45
C LYS A 14 30.82 2.87 -26.79
N GLU A 15 29.53 2.79 -27.13
CA GLU A 15 29.02 3.19 -28.44
C GLU A 15 28.34 4.55 -28.43
N GLN A 16 28.28 5.21 -27.26
CA GLN A 16 27.61 6.50 -27.03
C GLN A 16 26.19 6.52 -27.64
N GLY A 17 25.31 5.67 -27.12
CA GLY A 17 23.93 5.58 -27.61
C GLY A 17 22.98 4.86 -26.68
N ILE A 18 21.70 4.84 -27.03
CA ILE A 18 20.67 4.03 -26.36
C ILE A 18 20.51 2.71 -27.10
N LYS A 19 20.81 1.61 -26.40
CA LYS A 19 20.62 0.27 -26.91
C LYS A 19 19.29 -0.30 -26.43
N LEU A 20 18.39 -0.56 -27.37
CA LEU A 20 17.09 -1.21 -27.16
C LEU A 20 17.22 -2.72 -27.37
N THR A 21 16.71 -3.51 -26.44
CA THR A 21 16.74 -4.98 -26.51
C THR A 21 15.35 -5.54 -26.70
N PHE A 22 15.15 -6.16 -27.86
CA PHE A 22 13.91 -6.80 -28.27
C PHE A 22 14.01 -8.33 -28.26
N PHE A 23 12.89 -9.00 -28.02
CA PHE A 23 12.75 -10.45 -28.11
C PHE A 23 11.69 -10.86 -29.12
N ASN A 24 12.01 -11.83 -29.97
CA ASN A 24 11.09 -12.45 -30.90
C ASN A 24 10.76 -13.88 -30.44
N PRO A 25 9.54 -14.14 -29.94
CA PRO A 25 9.18 -15.47 -29.44
C PRO A 25 9.06 -16.51 -30.55
N SER A 26 8.60 -16.16 -31.75
CA SER A 26 8.42 -17.12 -32.85
C SER A 26 9.74 -17.69 -33.37
N LYS A 27 10.83 -16.93 -33.23
CA LYS A 27 12.17 -17.36 -33.63
C LYS A 27 13.08 -17.68 -32.45
N ASN A 28 12.61 -17.47 -31.22
CA ASN A 28 13.40 -17.46 -29.99
C ASN A 28 14.72 -16.67 -30.14
N LYS A 29 14.66 -15.48 -30.75
CA LYS A 29 15.84 -14.65 -31.07
C LYS A 29 15.75 -13.26 -30.45
N TRP A 30 16.88 -12.78 -29.96
CA TRP A 30 17.07 -11.40 -29.53
C TRP A 30 17.41 -10.51 -30.72
N LYS A 31 16.97 -9.26 -30.67
CA LYS A 31 17.37 -8.22 -31.61
C LYS A 31 17.71 -6.96 -30.82
N GLU A 32 18.89 -6.41 -31.06
CA GLU A 32 19.31 -5.14 -30.46
C GLU A 32 19.27 -4.04 -31.53
N ILE A 33 18.83 -2.86 -31.13
CA ILE A 33 18.85 -1.65 -31.97
C ILE A 33 19.56 -0.57 -31.16
N LEU A 34 20.63 -0.03 -31.72
CA LEU A 34 21.37 1.08 -31.14
C LEU A 34 20.95 2.39 -31.81
N ASP A 35 20.62 3.38 -31.00
CA ASP A 35 20.37 4.76 -31.41
C ASP A 35 21.46 5.67 -30.84
N THR A 36 22.38 6.10 -31.70
CA THR A 36 23.48 7.02 -31.37
C THR A 36 23.12 8.48 -31.62
N GLY A 37 21.93 8.76 -32.16
CA GLY A 37 21.47 10.12 -32.48
C GLY A 37 20.78 10.82 -31.31
N TYR A 38 20.36 10.07 -30.28
CA TYR A 38 19.73 10.66 -29.12
C TYR A 38 20.72 11.47 -28.28
N ARG A 39 20.30 12.68 -27.90
CA ARG A 39 21.04 13.56 -27.00
C ARG A 39 20.27 13.71 -25.68
N PRO A 40 20.83 13.26 -24.54
CA PRO A 40 20.26 13.54 -23.23
C PRO A 40 20.13 15.04 -23.02
N TYR A 41 19.16 15.47 -22.23
CA TYR A 41 18.86 16.89 -22.11
C TYR A 41 18.16 17.23 -20.79
N PHE A 42 18.13 18.51 -20.47
CA PHE A 42 17.25 19.11 -19.46
C PHE A 42 16.79 20.49 -19.95
N PHE A 43 15.88 21.13 -19.21
CA PHE A 43 15.38 22.47 -19.58
C PHE A 43 15.85 23.53 -18.58
N ILE A 44 16.06 24.75 -19.08
CA ILE A 44 16.33 25.97 -18.30
C ILE A 44 15.38 27.10 -18.77
N PRO A 45 15.31 28.24 -18.06
CA PRO A 45 14.42 29.33 -18.42
C PRO A 45 14.69 29.88 -19.83
N TYR A 46 13.64 30.42 -20.44
CA TYR A 46 13.72 31.29 -21.62
C TYR A 46 13.05 32.64 -21.29
N PRO A 47 13.68 33.79 -21.62
CA PRO A 47 15.06 33.94 -22.10
C PRO A 47 16.11 33.39 -21.12
N ILE A 48 17.29 33.04 -21.63
CA ILE A 48 18.36 32.44 -20.81
C ILE A 48 18.97 33.52 -19.90
N PRO A 49 19.08 33.29 -18.58
CA PRO A 49 19.77 34.21 -17.68
C PRO A 49 21.25 34.44 -18.08
N GLU A 50 21.79 35.64 -17.84
CA GLU A 50 23.16 35.99 -18.24
C GLU A 50 24.22 35.05 -17.65
N ASP A 51 24.09 34.66 -16.39
CA ASP A 51 25.04 33.73 -15.76
C ASP A 51 24.92 32.32 -16.33
N ASP A 52 23.72 31.87 -16.68
CA ASP A 52 23.50 30.57 -17.32
C ASP A 52 24.04 30.58 -18.77
N LEU A 53 24.02 31.73 -19.47
CA LEU A 53 24.64 31.89 -20.80
C LEU A 53 26.16 31.70 -20.76
N LYS A 54 26.85 32.25 -19.74
CA LYS A 54 28.29 32.06 -19.55
C LYS A 54 28.62 30.57 -19.38
N VAL A 55 27.86 29.86 -18.54
CA VAL A 55 28.03 28.40 -18.33
C VAL A 55 27.86 27.63 -19.65
N ILE A 56 26.89 28.00 -20.49
CA ILE A 56 26.67 27.36 -21.80
C ILE A 56 27.86 27.61 -22.73
N GLN A 57 28.40 28.82 -22.77
CA GLN A 57 29.54 29.18 -23.62
C GLN A 57 30.83 28.47 -23.16
N GLU A 58 31.11 28.48 -21.86
CA GLU A 58 32.29 27.83 -21.26
C GLU A 58 32.32 26.32 -21.50
N LEU A 59 31.14 25.68 -21.49
CA LEU A 59 31.01 24.23 -21.64
C LEU A 59 30.66 23.80 -23.07
N GLY A 60 30.52 24.75 -24.01
CA GLY A 60 30.18 24.45 -25.41
C GLY A 60 28.84 23.73 -25.61
N LEU A 61 27.85 23.99 -24.76
CA LEU A 61 26.59 23.22 -24.76
C LEU A 61 25.65 23.64 -25.89
N GLU A 62 25.08 22.65 -26.58
CA GLU A 62 24.03 22.89 -27.56
C GLU A 62 22.71 23.29 -26.88
N LYS A 63 22.01 24.25 -27.49
CA LYS A 63 20.75 24.77 -26.98
C LYS A 63 19.72 25.00 -28.08
N ARG A 64 18.45 24.74 -27.76
CA ARG A 64 17.32 25.12 -28.63
C ARG A 64 16.10 25.54 -27.83
N VAL A 65 15.32 26.45 -28.37
CA VAL A 65 14.03 26.85 -27.77
C VAL A 65 13.00 25.76 -28.04
N VAL A 66 12.20 25.44 -27.03
CA VAL A 66 11.08 24.50 -27.13
C VAL A 66 9.86 25.02 -26.39
N GLU A 67 8.69 24.62 -26.84
CA GLU A 67 7.42 24.94 -26.18
C GLU A 67 6.89 23.75 -25.37
N LYS A 68 6.44 24.04 -24.15
CA LYS A 68 5.77 23.08 -23.26
C LYS A 68 4.49 23.68 -22.72
N THR A 69 3.57 22.83 -22.28
CA THR A 69 2.42 23.26 -21.48
C THR A 69 2.81 23.25 -20.00
N ASP A 70 2.62 24.35 -19.29
CA ASP A 70 2.77 24.38 -17.84
C ASP A 70 1.62 23.63 -17.15
N LEU A 71 1.93 22.82 -16.14
CA LEU A 71 0.96 21.94 -15.49
C LEU A 71 -0.15 22.73 -14.76
N PHE A 72 0.20 23.86 -14.15
CA PHE A 72 -0.66 24.62 -13.24
C PHE A 72 -1.56 25.60 -13.99
N THR A 73 -0.96 26.39 -14.87
CA THR A 73 -1.62 27.44 -15.66
C THR A 73 -2.27 26.89 -16.92
N ARG A 74 -1.80 25.74 -17.42
CA ARG A 74 -2.14 25.16 -18.74
C ARG A 74 -1.80 26.06 -19.92
N GLN A 75 -0.96 27.07 -19.71
CA GLN A 75 -0.45 27.94 -20.76
C GLN A 75 0.78 27.32 -21.42
N THR A 76 1.04 27.72 -22.66
CA THR A 76 2.31 27.41 -23.32
C THR A 76 3.41 28.26 -22.69
N VAL A 77 4.51 27.62 -22.35
CA VAL A 77 5.74 28.25 -21.85
C VAL A 77 6.88 27.87 -22.78
N GLU A 78 7.70 28.86 -23.11
CA GLU A 78 8.95 28.64 -23.82
C GLU A 78 10.06 28.30 -22.83
N LEU A 79 10.90 27.35 -23.21
CA LEU A 79 12.03 26.88 -22.41
C LEU A 79 13.24 26.71 -23.32
N THR A 80 14.43 26.82 -22.74
CA THR A 80 15.65 26.46 -23.43
C THR A 80 15.99 25.01 -23.10
N ARG A 81 16.03 24.14 -24.11
CA ARG A 81 16.52 22.77 -24.00
C ARG A 81 18.03 22.77 -24.15
N ILE A 82 18.73 22.26 -23.13
CA ILE A 82 20.17 22.05 -23.13
C ILE A 82 20.45 20.60 -23.46
N GLU A 83 21.16 20.36 -24.56
CA GLU A 83 21.51 19.02 -25.04
C GLU A 83 22.94 18.67 -24.68
N LEU A 84 23.14 17.42 -24.27
CA LEU A 84 24.43 16.85 -23.89
C LEU A 84 24.98 16.07 -25.08
N GLU A 85 26.24 16.32 -25.44
CA GLU A 85 26.93 15.58 -26.49
C GLU A 85 27.17 14.12 -26.10
N ASP A 86 27.40 13.88 -24.81
CA ASP A 86 27.63 12.56 -24.24
C ASP A 86 26.44 12.05 -23.43
N PHE A 87 26.57 10.84 -22.90
CA PHE A 87 25.61 10.26 -21.97
C PHE A 87 25.90 10.57 -20.49
N SER A 88 26.55 11.71 -20.21
CA SER A 88 26.75 12.19 -18.83
C SER A 88 25.42 12.46 -18.13
N ASN A 89 25.45 12.49 -16.80
CA ASN A 89 24.25 12.59 -16.00
C ASN A 89 23.68 14.04 -16.02
N PRO A 90 22.49 14.28 -16.62
CA PRO A 90 21.91 15.63 -16.69
C PRO A 90 21.72 16.27 -15.31
N PHE A 91 21.46 15.45 -14.29
CA PHE A 91 21.30 15.91 -12.92
C PHE A 91 22.55 16.62 -12.39
N GLN A 92 23.74 16.09 -12.67
CA GLN A 92 24.99 16.67 -12.18
C GLN A 92 25.28 18.00 -12.89
N LEU A 93 25.16 18.04 -14.22
CA LEU A 93 25.44 19.25 -14.98
C LEU A 93 24.47 20.39 -14.66
N SER A 94 23.18 20.07 -14.52
CA SER A 94 22.13 21.04 -14.21
C SER A 94 22.32 21.77 -12.87
N GLY A 95 23.23 21.30 -12.00
CA GLY A 95 23.61 21.99 -10.76
C GLY A 95 24.39 23.28 -10.97
N LYS A 96 24.94 23.50 -12.17
CA LYS A 96 25.61 24.76 -12.57
C LYS A 96 24.65 25.86 -13.01
N PHE A 97 23.35 25.54 -13.13
CA PHE A 97 22.34 26.45 -13.65
C PHE A 97 21.43 26.94 -12.53
N SER A 98 20.97 28.18 -12.66
CA SER A 98 20.10 28.86 -11.68
C SER A 98 18.78 28.11 -11.42
N LYS A 99 18.14 27.63 -12.50
CA LYS A 99 16.90 26.86 -12.48
C LYS A 99 16.89 25.84 -13.60
N SER A 100 16.42 24.64 -13.31
CA SER A 100 16.31 23.58 -14.30
C SER A 100 15.11 22.66 -14.05
N TRP A 101 14.58 22.10 -15.14
CA TRP A 101 13.50 21.12 -15.15
C TRP A 101 13.94 19.82 -15.83
N GLU A 102 13.24 18.73 -15.52
CA GLU A 102 13.45 17.40 -16.09
C GLU A 102 14.85 16.78 -15.92
N LYS A 103 15.76 17.45 -15.20
CA LYS A 103 17.10 16.94 -14.87
C LYS A 103 17.14 15.59 -14.14
N ASP A 104 16.07 15.27 -13.41
CA ASP A 104 15.91 14.06 -12.61
C ASP A 104 15.26 12.90 -13.40
N VAL A 105 14.94 13.10 -14.68
CA VAL A 105 14.36 12.04 -15.52
C VAL A 105 15.49 11.14 -15.99
N PRO A 106 15.50 9.84 -15.66
CA PRO A 106 16.55 8.93 -16.13
C PRO A 106 16.64 8.92 -17.65
N ILE A 107 17.86 8.91 -18.21
CA ILE A 107 18.10 9.05 -19.66
C ILE A 107 17.28 8.03 -20.46
N VAL A 108 17.32 6.75 -20.07
CA VAL A 108 16.53 5.69 -20.72
C VAL A 108 15.03 5.99 -20.65
N SER A 109 14.53 6.48 -19.51
CA SER A 109 13.11 6.85 -19.38
C SER A 109 12.77 8.02 -20.29
N SER A 110 13.62 9.06 -20.36
CA SER A 110 13.44 10.21 -21.25
C SER A 110 13.37 9.78 -22.72
N TYR A 111 14.30 8.93 -23.17
CA TYR A 111 14.31 8.34 -24.51
C TYR A 111 13.00 7.63 -24.84
N MET A 112 12.52 6.81 -23.90
CA MET A 112 11.28 6.03 -24.08
C MET A 112 10.06 6.93 -24.16
N TYR A 113 10.03 8.03 -23.41
CA TYR A 113 8.92 9.00 -23.43
C TYR A 113 8.88 9.78 -24.74
N ASP A 114 10.03 10.27 -25.24
CA ASP A 114 10.13 10.97 -26.52
C ASP A 114 9.69 10.11 -27.69
N ASN A 115 10.15 8.85 -27.72
CA ASN A 115 9.84 7.95 -28.83
C ASN A 115 8.51 7.21 -28.65
N ASN A 116 7.74 7.53 -27.59
CA ASN A 116 6.48 6.87 -27.24
C ASN A 116 6.59 5.33 -27.22
N LEU A 117 7.75 4.82 -26.80
CA LEU A 117 8.03 3.41 -26.64
C LEU A 117 7.59 2.92 -25.26
N VAL A 118 7.20 1.65 -25.18
CA VAL A 118 6.64 1.02 -23.98
C VAL A 118 7.27 -0.35 -23.78
N PHE A 119 7.93 -0.53 -22.63
CA PHE A 119 8.46 -1.84 -22.26
C PHE A 119 7.36 -2.90 -22.11
N GLY A 120 7.69 -4.12 -22.50
CA GLY A 120 6.79 -5.26 -22.58
C GLY A 120 5.78 -5.20 -23.72
N ALA A 121 5.72 -4.11 -24.50
CA ALA A 121 4.77 -3.98 -25.60
C ALA A 121 5.28 -4.62 -26.90
N GLN A 122 4.35 -4.91 -27.81
CA GLN A 122 4.61 -5.50 -29.12
C GLN A 122 4.96 -4.46 -30.20
N TYR A 123 5.93 -4.81 -31.05
CA TYR A 123 6.44 -3.99 -32.13
C TYR A 123 6.64 -4.79 -33.41
N ARG A 124 6.51 -4.10 -34.54
CA ARG A 124 7.05 -4.51 -35.83
C ARG A 124 8.34 -3.73 -36.06
N ILE A 125 9.38 -4.43 -36.49
CA ILE A 125 10.70 -3.82 -36.71
C ILE A 125 11.10 -4.02 -38.17
N ASN A 126 11.26 -2.91 -38.89
CA ASN A 126 11.69 -2.86 -40.29
C ASN A 126 13.01 -2.09 -40.38
N GLY A 127 14.14 -2.79 -40.48
CA GLY A 127 15.45 -2.13 -40.37
C GLY A 127 15.62 -1.47 -39.00
N LYS A 128 15.74 -0.13 -38.98
CA LYS A 128 15.77 0.73 -37.79
C LYS A 128 14.38 1.28 -37.38
N GLU A 129 13.36 1.15 -38.23
CA GLU A 129 12.02 1.64 -37.94
C GLU A 129 11.30 0.73 -36.92
N ILE A 130 10.80 1.32 -35.83
CA ILE A 130 10.14 0.63 -34.73
C ILE A 130 8.67 1.07 -34.70
N VAL A 131 7.77 0.19 -35.14
CA VAL A 131 6.33 0.51 -35.24
C VAL A 131 5.55 -0.21 -34.15
N PRO A 132 4.87 0.50 -33.22
CA PRO A 132 4.10 -0.12 -32.15
C PRO A 132 2.87 -0.85 -32.69
N LEU A 133 2.65 -2.07 -32.20
CA LEU A 133 1.46 -2.86 -32.51
C LEU A 133 0.41 -2.62 -31.41
N LEU A 134 -0.69 -1.94 -31.74
CA LEU A 134 -1.78 -1.63 -30.80
C LEU A 134 -2.94 -2.64 -30.89
N GLY A 135 -2.63 -3.90 -31.13
CA GLY A 135 -3.61 -4.96 -31.35
C GLY A 135 -4.26 -5.47 -30.06
N VAL A 136 -5.59 -5.50 -30.04
CA VAL A 136 -6.42 -6.21 -29.06
C VAL A 136 -7.49 -6.98 -29.83
N SER A 137 -7.98 -8.10 -29.29
CA SER A 137 -9.08 -8.82 -29.91
C SER A 137 -10.29 -7.89 -30.14
N LYS A 138 -10.92 -8.01 -31.33
CA LYS A 138 -12.13 -7.20 -31.65
C LYS A 138 -13.23 -7.39 -30.62
N LYS A 139 -13.35 -8.61 -30.06
CA LYS A 139 -14.29 -8.97 -29.00
C LYS A 139 -14.02 -8.18 -27.72
N ASP A 140 -12.80 -8.21 -27.19
CA ASP A 140 -12.46 -7.52 -25.95
C ASP A 140 -12.58 -6.00 -26.12
N LEU A 141 -12.20 -5.46 -27.28
CA LEU A 141 -12.36 -4.03 -27.56
C LEU A 141 -13.84 -3.60 -27.59
N LYS A 142 -14.75 -4.45 -28.10
CA LYS A 142 -16.20 -4.20 -28.08
C LYS A 142 -16.73 -4.20 -26.64
N ILE A 143 -16.32 -5.18 -25.82
CA ILE A 143 -16.70 -5.23 -24.40
C ILE A 143 -16.16 -4.01 -23.66
N PHE A 144 -14.90 -3.63 -23.88
CA PHE A 144 -14.29 -2.46 -23.25
C PHE A 144 -15.07 -1.19 -23.56
N ARG A 145 -15.41 -0.95 -24.84
CA ARG A 145 -16.21 0.21 -25.24
C ARG A 145 -17.58 0.25 -24.57
N LYS A 146 -18.22 -0.91 -24.37
CA LYS A 146 -19.51 -1.01 -23.65
C LYS A 146 -19.34 -0.64 -22.17
N VAL A 147 -18.38 -1.26 -21.50
CA VAL A 147 -18.11 -1.07 -20.06
C VAL A 147 -17.72 0.38 -19.74
N PHE A 148 -16.90 1.01 -20.59
CA PHE A 148 -16.38 2.36 -20.38
C PHE A 148 -17.15 3.44 -21.15
N SER A 149 -18.36 3.12 -21.65
CA SER A 149 -19.16 4.05 -22.47
C SER A 149 -19.55 5.33 -21.73
N GLU A 150 -19.90 5.21 -20.45
CA GLU A 150 -20.27 6.37 -19.62
C GLU A 150 -19.05 7.26 -19.31
N ILE A 151 -17.89 6.65 -19.03
CA ILE A 151 -16.63 7.37 -18.83
C ILE A 151 -16.24 8.10 -20.12
N LYS A 152 -16.46 7.50 -21.31
CA LYS A 152 -16.20 8.16 -22.58
C LYS A 152 -16.99 9.48 -22.74
N LYS A 153 -18.21 9.55 -22.21
CA LYS A 153 -19.06 10.73 -22.27
C LYS A 153 -18.69 11.77 -21.20
N THR A 154 -18.46 11.30 -19.98
CA THR A 154 -18.30 12.18 -18.80
C THR A 154 -16.86 12.61 -18.53
N ASP A 155 -15.87 11.83 -18.94
CA ASP A 155 -14.44 12.09 -18.75
C ASP A 155 -13.62 11.54 -19.94
N PRO A 156 -13.60 12.25 -21.09
CA PRO A 156 -12.92 11.80 -22.31
C PRO A 156 -11.40 11.61 -22.15
N GLU A 157 -10.75 12.42 -21.31
CA GLU A 157 -9.31 12.34 -21.03
C GLU A 157 -8.98 11.05 -20.28
N LYS A 158 -9.76 10.72 -19.24
CA LYS A 158 -9.66 9.44 -18.54
C LYS A 158 -9.95 8.26 -19.47
N TYR A 159 -10.99 8.34 -20.30
CA TYR A 159 -11.28 7.28 -21.28
C TYR A 159 -10.10 7.02 -22.24
N LYS A 160 -9.45 8.09 -22.76
CA LYS A 160 -8.29 7.98 -23.65
C LYS A 160 -7.14 7.23 -22.96
N LEU A 161 -6.85 7.56 -21.71
CA LEU A 161 -5.81 6.89 -20.94
C LEU A 161 -6.18 5.44 -20.60
N SER A 162 -7.39 5.20 -20.07
CA SER A 162 -7.90 3.85 -19.78
C SER A 162 -7.83 2.95 -21.01
N LYS A 163 -8.22 3.44 -22.19
CA LYS A 163 -8.14 2.67 -23.44
C LYS A 163 -6.71 2.31 -23.80
N ARG A 164 -5.76 3.24 -23.68
CA ARG A 164 -4.33 2.97 -23.95
C ARG A 164 -3.79 1.90 -23.01
N LEU A 165 -4.02 2.05 -21.71
CA LEU A 165 -3.55 1.10 -20.70
C LEU A 165 -4.22 -0.27 -20.88
N PHE A 166 -5.51 -0.31 -21.20
CA PHE A 166 -6.23 -1.53 -21.55
C PHE A 166 -5.57 -2.25 -22.73
N ILE A 167 -5.24 -1.53 -23.81
CA ILE A 167 -4.57 -2.11 -24.99
C ILE A 167 -3.24 -2.75 -24.59
N LEU A 168 -2.40 -2.01 -23.88
CA LEU A 168 -1.09 -2.51 -23.45
C LEU A 168 -1.22 -3.74 -22.55
N CYS A 169 -2.06 -3.69 -21.51
CA CYS A 169 -2.24 -4.79 -20.58
C CYS A 169 -2.97 -6.00 -21.18
N SER A 170 -3.64 -5.85 -22.33
CA SER A 170 -4.32 -6.95 -23.03
C SER A 170 -3.44 -7.65 -24.07
N GLN A 171 -2.25 -7.14 -24.35
CA GLN A 171 -1.30 -7.82 -25.23
C GLN A 171 -0.83 -9.14 -24.60
N PRO A 172 -0.57 -10.18 -25.41
CA PRO A 172 -0.04 -11.44 -24.90
C PRO A 172 1.34 -11.24 -24.26
N VAL A 173 1.71 -12.14 -23.34
CA VAL A 173 3.04 -12.17 -22.71
C VAL A 173 3.82 -13.31 -23.37
N PRO A 174 5.04 -13.06 -23.89
CA PRO A 174 5.84 -14.11 -24.53
C PRO A 174 6.44 -15.03 -23.46
N GLU A 175 6.62 -16.30 -23.79
CA GLU A 175 7.59 -17.13 -23.07
C GLU A 175 9.00 -16.65 -23.41
N VAL A 176 9.76 -16.26 -22.40
CA VAL A 176 11.12 -15.73 -22.55
C VAL A 176 11.94 -16.04 -21.31
N SER A 177 13.16 -16.57 -21.51
CA SER A 177 14.14 -16.69 -20.42
C SER A 177 14.74 -15.32 -20.12
N LEU A 178 14.81 -14.97 -18.83
CA LEU A 178 15.39 -13.72 -18.35
C LEU A 178 16.81 -13.88 -17.80
N GLU A 179 17.44 -15.04 -18.04
CA GLU A 179 18.83 -15.32 -17.63
C GLU A 179 19.83 -14.31 -18.22
N ARG A 180 19.57 -13.82 -19.44
CA ARG A 180 20.35 -12.74 -20.08
C ARG A 180 20.45 -11.49 -19.20
N PHE A 181 19.48 -11.26 -18.32
CA PHE A 181 19.42 -10.12 -17.40
C PHE A 181 19.81 -10.50 -15.96
N GLY A 182 20.47 -11.64 -15.75
CA GLY A 182 20.91 -12.10 -14.44
C GLY A 182 19.82 -12.76 -13.59
N ILE A 183 18.61 -12.94 -14.11
CA ILE A 183 17.51 -13.59 -13.39
C ILE A 183 17.56 -15.10 -13.68
N ARG A 184 18.37 -15.82 -12.88
CA ARG A 184 18.58 -17.28 -13.01
C ARG A 184 17.50 -18.13 -12.34
N LYS A 185 16.73 -17.54 -11.41
CA LYS A 185 15.63 -18.25 -10.75
C LYS A 185 14.50 -18.49 -11.76
N LYS A 186 13.95 -19.71 -11.79
CA LYS A 186 12.77 -20.03 -12.61
C LYS A 186 11.62 -19.10 -12.23
N VAL A 187 11.23 -18.23 -13.17
CA VAL A 187 10.10 -17.30 -13.04
C VAL A 187 8.85 -18.05 -13.50
N ASP A 188 7.84 -18.15 -12.63
CA ASP A 188 6.57 -18.77 -13.01
C ASP A 188 5.75 -17.86 -13.95
N THR A 189 4.76 -18.44 -14.63
CA THR A 189 3.89 -17.71 -15.58
C THR A 189 3.20 -16.50 -14.96
N GLY A 190 2.79 -16.59 -13.69
CA GLY A 190 2.13 -15.50 -12.96
C GLY A 190 3.08 -14.35 -12.63
N GLN A 191 4.32 -14.67 -12.25
CA GLN A 191 5.40 -13.70 -12.03
C GLN A 191 5.79 -13.01 -13.33
N LEU A 192 6.02 -13.77 -14.40
CA LEU A 192 6.37 -13.22 -15.71
C LEU A 192 5.26 -12.30 -16.23
N HIS A 193 3.99 -12.73 -16.11
CA HIS A 193 2.84 -11.89 -16.44
C HIS A 193 2.82 -10.60 -15.61
N SER A 194 3.04 -10.69 -14.30
CA SER A 194 3.10 -9.51 -13.41
C SER A 194 4.19 -8.54 -13.83
N MET A 195 5.37 -9.03 -14.20
CA MET A 195 6.50 -8.23 -14.67
C MET A 195 6.14 -7.47 -15.96
N PHE A 196 5.57 -8.15 -16.95
CA PHE A 196 5.13 -7.51 -18.20
C PHE A 196 4.01 -6.49 -17.96
N MET A 197 3.02 -6.81 -17.12
CA MET A 197 1.97 -5.86 -16.76
C MET A 197 2.55 -4.63 -16.08
N LEU A 198 3.46 -4.81 -15.12
CA LEU A 198 4.09 -3.70 -14.41
C LEU A 198 4.92 -2.85 -15.38
N ALA A 199 5.73 -3.47 -16.23
CA ALA A 199 6.54 -2.78 -17.24
C ALA A 199 5.69 -1.93 -18.18
N ARG A 200 4.57 -2.48 -18.67
CA ARG A 200 3.63 -1.77 -19.56
C ARG A 200 2.91 -0.61 -18.88
N LEU A 201 2.59 -0.74 -17.60
CA LEU A 201 1.95 0.30 -16.82
C LEU A 201 2.94 1.42 -16.49
N THR A 202 4.12 1.07 -15.97
CA THR A 202 5.09 2.05 -15.46
C THR A 202 6.07 2.55 -16.50
N ASN A 203 6.16 1.90 -17.66
CA ASN A 203 7.22 2.11 -18.64
C ASN A 203 8.63 1.96 -18.03
N LEU A 204 8.83 0.88 -17.28
CA LEU A 204 10.14 0.46 -16.77
C LEU A 204 10.57 -0.83 -17.47
N PRO A 205 11.88 -1.06 -17.67
CA PRO A 205 12.36 -2.30 -18.25
C PRO A 205 11.79 -3.55 -17.57
N VAL A 206 11.43 -4.56 -18.36
CA VAL A 206 10.86 -5.83 -17.86
C VAL A 206 11.75 -6.46 -16.79
N PRO A 207 13.08 -6.58 -16.96
CA PRO A 207 13.94 -7.16 -15.92
C PRO A 207 13.96 -6.34 -14.63
N LYS A 208 13.92 -5.00 -14.75
CA LYS A 208 13.91 -4.08 -13.60
C LYS A 208 12.67 -4.26 -12.72
N THR A 209 11.53 -4.66 -13.31
CA THR A 209 10.29 -4.89 -12.56
C THR A 209 10.34 -6.12 -11.63
N TYR A 210 11.29 -7.04 -11.85
CA TYR A 210 11.49 -8.20 -10.96
C TYR A 210 12.01 -7.78 -9.58
N ASN A 211 12.97 -6.86 -9.54
CA ASN A 211 13.66 -6.43 -8.31
C ASN A 211 13.07 -5.14 -7.72
N ASN A 212 12.47 -4.29 -8.54
CA ASN A 212 11.97 -3.00 -8.08
C ASN A 212 10.64 -3.16 -7.34
N ARG A 213 10.64 -3.04 -6.01
CA ARG A 213 9.43 -3.02 -5.17
C ARG A 213 8.98 -1.62 -4.76
N GLY A 214 9.58 -0.57 -5.35
CA GLY A 214 9.32 0.82 -4.99
C GLY A 214 8.08 1.36 -5.69
N VAL A 215 6.91 1.24 -5.05
CA VAL A 215 5.63 1.73 -5.62
C VAL A 215 5.65 3.24 -5.91
N SER A 216 6.46 4.01 -5.16
CA SER A 216 6.72 5.43 -5.43
C SER A 216 7.35 5.67 -6.80
N THR A 217 8.37 4.89 -7.17
CA THR A 217 9.02 4.93 -8.47
C THR A 217 8.05 4.58 -9.59
N TRP A 218 7.17 3.61 -9.36
CA TRP A 218 6.14 3.21 -10.33
C TRP A 218 5.19 4.36 -10.63
N ILE A 219 4.64 5.00 -9.59
CA ILE A 219 3.71 6.13 -9.74
C ILE A 219 4.42 7.32 -10.39
N LYS A 220 5.67 7.63 -9.98
CA LYS A 220 6.47 8.69 -10.60
C LYS A 220 6.65 8.47 -12.09
N SER A 221 7.02 7.25 -12.50
CA SER A 221 7.21 6.91 -13.91
C SER A 221 5.91 6.97 -14.72
N ILE A 222 4.78 6.53 -14.15
CA ILE A 222 3.45 6.66 -14.77
C ILE A 222 3.11 8.14 -15.01
N LEU A 223 3.32 8.98 -13.99
CA LEU A 223 3.05 10.42 -14.06
C LEU A 223 3.95 11.10 -15.10
N HIS A 224 5.26 10.90 -15.04
CA HIS A 224 6.22 11.51 -15.98
C HIS A 224 5.93 11.11 -17.43
N ASN A 225 5.65 9.82 -17.67
CA ASN A 225 5.28 9.33 -19.00
C ASN A 225 4.01 10.02 -19.52
N TYR A 226 3.00 10.19 -18.65
CA TYR A 226 1.78 10.91 -19.02
C TYR A 226 2.05 12.37 -19.34
N LEU A 227 2.80 13.09 -18.50
CA LEU A 227 3.12 14.50 -18.71
C LEU A 227 3.86 14.70 -20.04
N ARG A 228 4.94 13.93 -20.26
CA ARG A 228 5.76 14.01 -21.47
C ARG A 228 4.99 13.69 -22.74
N LYS A 229 4.15 12.66 -22.71
CA LYS A 229 3.30 12.27 -23.85
C LYS A 229 2.28 13.35 -24.22
N ASN A 230 1.86 14.18 -23.28
CA ASN A 230 0.91 15.28 -23.54
C ASN A 230 1.62 16.64 -23.65
N ASN A 231 2.94 16.65 -23.87
CA ASN A 231 3.78 17.86 -23.95
C ASN A 231 3.68 18.79 -22.73
N ILE A 232 3.35 18.25 -21.56
CA ILE A 232 3.30 18.99 -20.30
C ILE A 232 4.69 18.95 -19.66
N LEU A 233 5.21 20.10 -19.26
CA LEU A 233 6.46 20.21 -18.51
C LEU A 233 6.35 19.44 -17.20
N ILE A 234 7.31 18.57 -16.90
CA ILE A 234 7.38 17.93 -15.58
C ILE A 234 7.83 19.00 -14.57
N PRO A 235 6.99 19.40 -13.61
CA PRO A 235 7.36 20.46 -12.67
C PRO A 235 8.42 19.97 -11.70
N THR A 236 9.21 20.91 -11.17
CA THR A 236 10.16 20.62 -10.11
C THR A 236 9.44 20.20 -8.82
N ALA A 237 10.17 19.54 -7.90
CA ALA A 237 9.66 19.22 -6.58
C ALA A 237 9.13 20.46 -5.82
N LYS A 238 9.78 21.62 -5.99
CA LYS A 238 9.40 22.89 -5.37
C LYS A 238 8.09 23.44 -5.95
N GLU A 239 7.93 23.35 -7.27
CA GLU A 239 6.70 23.77 -7.96
C GLU A 239 5.53 22.84 -7.64
N LEU A 240 5.74 21.52 -7.58
CA LEU A 240 4.71 20.57 -7.13
C LEU A 240 4.22 20.84 -5.71
N ARG A 241 5.08 21.37 -4.83
CA ARG A 241 4.69 21.83 -3.49
C ARG A 241 4.04 23.21 -3.48
N ARG A 242 4.14 23.98 -4.55
CA ARG A 242 3.69 25.39 -4.61
C ARG A 242 4.19 26.24 -3.43
N GLY A 243 5.43 26.01 -3.01
CA GLY A 243 6.03 26.72 -1.86
C GLY A 243 5.63 26.20 -0.48
N GLU A 244 4.79 25.16 -0.38
CA GLU A 244 4.42 24.55 0.91
C GLU A 244 5.60 23.81 1.55
N GLU A 245 5.73 23.95 2.87
CA GLU A 245 6.57 23.08 3.69
C GLU A 245 5.85 21.74 3.95
N THR A 246 6.63 20.66 3.95
CA THR A 246 6.10 19.32 4.25
C THR A 246 5.85 19.18 5.73
N HIS A 247 4.63 18.79 6.11
CA HIS A 247 4.26 18.57 7.51
C HIS A 247 3.39 17.32 7.66
N SER A 248 3.12 16.92 8.91
CA SER A 248 2.33 15.74 9.21
C SER A 248 0.86 15.95 8.85
N VAL A 249 0.34 15.11 7.96
CA VAL A 249 -1.05 15.14 7.53
C VAL A 249 -1.94 14.39 8.53
N LYS A 250 -3.05 15.02 8.94
CA LYS A 250 -4.06 14.36 9.77
C LYS A 250 -4.59 13.10 9.07
N GLY A 251 -4.49 11.96 9.74
CA GLY A 251 -4.84 10.66 9.18
C GLY A 251 -6.34 10.41 8.94
N ALA A 252 -6.63 9.14 8.64
CA ALA A 252 -7.98 8.62 8.46
C ALA A 252 -8.88 8.83 9.69
N LEU A 253 -10.19 8.78 9.48
CA LEU A 253 -11.14 8.74 10.58
C LEU A 253 -11.35 7.30 11.02
N THR A 254 -11.30 7.08 12.32
CA THR A 254 -11.88 5.89 12.96
C THR A 254 -13.01 6.39 13.85
N LEU A 255 -14.22 5.89 13.63
CA LEU A 255 -15.35 6.14 14.53
C LEU A 255 -15.16 5.30 15.78
N THR A 256 -15.53 5.84 16.93
CA THR A 256 -15.43 5.11 18.20
C THR A 256 -16.30 3.86 18.11
N PRO A 257 -15.77 2.67 18.41
CA PRO A 257 -16.57 1.45 18.48
C PRO A 257 -17.56 1.56 19.63
N GLU A 258 -18.79 1.08 19.43
CA GLU A 258 -19.71 0.77 20.52
C GLU A 258 -19.23 -0.52 21.20
N PRO A 259 -18.68 -0.48 22.42
CA PRO A 259 -18.07 -1.65 23.00
C PRO A 259 -19.13 -2.66 23.42
N GLY A 260 -19.02 -3.90 22.94
CA GLY A 260 -20.02 -4.90 23.23
C GLY A 260 -19.97 -6.12 22.35
N VAL A 261 -21.10 -6.82 22.35
CA VAL A 261 -21.33 -8.04 21.59
C VAL A 261 -22.53 -7.80 20.71
N HIS A 262 -22.30 -7.83 19.41
CA HIS A 262 -23.27 -7.51 18.39
C HIS A 262 -23.57 -8.76 17.57
N PHE A 263 -24.84 -9.04 17.33
CA PHE A 263 -25.28 -10.17 16.51
C PHE A 263 -25.58 -9.69 15.09
N ASN A 264 -25.40 -10.58 14.11
CA ASN A 264 -25.70 -10.31 12.69
C ASN A 264 -25.04 -9.01 12.17
N THR A 265 -23.77 -8.78 12.52
CA THR A 265 -23.03 -7.60 12.06
C THR A 265 -22.62 -7.75 10.60
N VAL A 266 -22.89 -6.73 9.79
CA VAL A 266 -22.44 -6.66 8.40
C VAL A 266 -21.42 -5.54 8.24
N VAL A 267 -20.27 -5.87 7.68
CA VAL A 267 -19.22 -4.90 7.36
C VAL A 267 -19.35 -4.51 5.90
N VAL A 268 -19.54 -3.21 5.68
CA VAL A 268 -19.54 -2.61 4.34
C VAL A 268 -18.29 -1.76 4.16
N ASP A 269 -17.59 -1.93 3.05
CA ASP A 269 -16.30 -1.29 2.75
C ASP A 269 -16.33 -0.51 1.42
N PHE A 270 -15.65 0.63 1.40
CA PHE A 270 -15.49 1.44 0.19
C PHE A 270 -14.44 0.83 -0.73
N ASP A 271 -14.88 0.42 -1.93
CA ASP A 271 -14.05 -0.26 -2.91
C ASP A 271 -12.91 0.69 -3.40
N SER A 272 -11.70 0.53 -2.83
CA SER A 272 -10.55 1.41 -3.08
C SER A 272 -10.81 2.89 -2.76
N MET A 273 -11.22 3.18 -1.51
CA MET A 273 -11.66 4.50 -1.06
C MET A 273 -10.78 5.66 -1.55
N TYR A 274 -9.50 5.74 -1.17
CA TYR A 274 -8.64 6.87 -1.54
C TYR A 274 -8.50 7.09 -3.07
N PRO A 275 -8.21 6.06 -3.88
CA PRO A 275 -8.29 6.18 -5.33
C PRO A 275 -9.63 6.71 -5.85
N SER A 276 -10.74 6.26 -5.27
CA SER A 276 -12.08 6.71 -5.65
C SER A 276 -12.32 8.17 -5.29
N LEU A 277 -11.80 8.64 -4.14
CA LEU A 277 -11.86 10.04 -3.73
C LEU A 277 -11.02 10.93 -4.64
N ILE A 278 -9.79 10.49 -4.96
CA ILE A 278 -8.89 11.18 -5.89
C ILE A 278 -9.60 11.41 -7.23
N ASP A 279 -10.17 10.35 -7.80
CA ASP A 279 -10.90 10.39 -9.07
C ASP A 279 -12.16 11.27 -9.01
N SER A 280 -13.04 11.03 -8.02
CA SER A 280 -14.39 11.61 -7.98
C SER A 280 -14.41 13.08 -7.58
N TYR A 281 -13.46 13.50 -6.73
CA TYR A 281 -13.35 14.88 -6.26
C TYR A 281 -12.22 15.64 -6.96
N ASN A 282 -11.70 15.14 -8.09
CA ASN A 282 -10.70 15.84 -8.91
C ASN A 282 -9.45 16.28 -8.12
N LEU A 283 -8.88 15.39 -7.31
CA LEU A 283 -7.74 15.71 -6.44
C LEU A 283 -6.41 15.47 -7.16
N SER A 284 -5.70 16.55 -7.45
CA SER A 284 -4.42 16.57 -8.16
C SER A 284 -3.60 17.80 -7.78
N HIS A 285 -2.29 17.78 -8.04
CA HIS A 285 -1.36 18.85 -7.69
C HIS A 285 -1.78 20.22 -8.23
N GLU A 286 -2.28 20.30 -9.46
CA GLU A 286 -2.68 21.55 -10.09
C GLU A 286 -4.13 21.98 -9.77
N THR A 287 -4.94 21.04 -9.28
CA THR A 287 -6.37 21.30 -9.02
C THR A 287 -6.62 21.77 -7.60
N ILE A 288 -5.75 21.42 -6.65
CA ILE A 288 -5.83 21.90 -5.26
C ILE A 288 -5.28 23.33 -5.19
N ASP A 289 -6.10 24.21 -4.65
CA ASP A 289 -5.83 25.64 -4.47
C ASP A 289 -5.52 26.39 -5.78
N CYS A 290 -6.13 25.98 -6.89
CA CYS A 290 -5.91 26.63 -8.19
C CYS A 290 -6.20 28.14 -8.17
N ASP A 291 -5.59 28.90 -9.07
CA ASP A 291 -5.64 30.38 -9.06
C ASP A 291 -6.98 30.96 -9.59
N HIS A 292 -7.95 30.12 -9.90
CA HIS A 292 -9.28 30.53 -10.34
C HIS A 292 -10.17 30.96 -9.15
N ASP A 293 -10.43 32.25 -9.00
CA ASP A 293 -11.21 32.80 -7.88
C ASP A 293 -12.60 32.17 -7.71
N LYS A 294 -13.28 31.88 -8.83
CA LYS A 294 -14.61 31.24 -8.82
C LYS A 294 -14.63 29.85 -8.14
N HIS A 295 -13.49 29.16 -8.05
CA HIS A 295 -13.40 27.84 -7.41
C HIS A 295 -13.15 27.93 -5.91
N ARG A 296 -12.82 29.10 -5.34
CA ARG A 296 -12.60 29.27 -3.89
C ARG A 296 -13.81 28.84 -3.05
N ARG A 297 -15.00 28.81 -3.65
CA ARG A 297 -16.25 28.32 -3.03
C ARG A 297 -16.37 26.79 -3.02
N ASN A 298 -15.68 26.07 -3.91
CA ASN A 298 -15.66 24.60 -3.92
C ASN A 298 -14.66 24.07 -2.89
N LYS A 299 -14.98 24.31 -1.62
CA LYS A 299 -14.09 24.03 -0.49
C LYS A 299 -13.95 22.55 -0.21
N VAL A 300 -12.74 22.18 0.21
CA VAL A 300 -12.45 20.88 0.80
C VAL A 300 -13.12 20.79 2.17
N PRO A 301 -13.76 19.66 2.54
CA PRO A 301 -14.49 19.56 3.79
C PRO A 301 -13.63 19.90 5.03
N LYS A 302 -14.06 20.94 5.77
CA LYS A 302 -13.42 21.43 7.01
C LYS A 302 -11.96 21.88 6.86
N LEU A 303 -11.52 22.22 5.65
CA LEU A 303 -10.18 22.75 5.38
C LEU A 303 -10.29 24.04 4.55
N PRO A 304 -9.29 24.93 4.61
CA PRO A 304 -9.30 26.17 3.85
C PRO A 304 -9.08 25.97 2.35
N HIS A 305 -8.68 24.78 1.92
CA HIS A 305 -8.38 24.45 0.52
C HIS A 305 -9.62 24.43 -0.37
N HIS A 306 -9.41 24.58 -1.68
CA HIS A 306 -10.46 24.41 -2.69
C HIS A 306 -10.00 23.54 -3.86
N VAL A 307 -10.98 22.99 -4.57
CA VAL A 307 -10.73 22.13 -5.74
C VAL A 307 -11.22 22.80 -7.03
N CYS A 308 -10.37 22.81 -8.05
CA CYS A 308 -10.70 23.26 -9.39
C CYS A 308 -11.87 22.45 -9.99
N THR A 309 -12.86 23.14 -10.54
CA THR A 309 -13.98 22.54 -11.29
C THR A 309 -13.91 22.80 -12.80
N LYS A 310 -12.97 23.64 -13.25
CA LYS A 310 -12.77 23.97 -14.67
C LYS A 310 -11.88 22.94 -15.39
N HIS A 311 -10.83 22.46 -14.73
CA HIS A 311 -9.84 21.58 -15.35
C HIS A 311 -9.78 20.23 -14.65
N ARG A 312 -9.63 19.18 -15.45
CA ARG A 312 -9.44 17.81 -14.97
C ARG A 312 -7.98 17.59 -14.58
N GLY A 313 -7.76 17.14 -13.34
CA GLY A 313 -6.45 16.95 -12.76
C GLY A 313 -5.71 15.73 -13.31
N VAL A 314 -4.44 15.88 -13.66
CA VAL A 314 -3.60 14.83 -14.23
C VAL A 314 -3.49 13.62 -13.29
N TYR A 315 -3.19 13.86 -12.01
CA TYR A 315 -3.09 12.78 -11.02
C TYR A 315 -4.44 12.07 -10.85
N SER A 316 -5.52 12.83 -10.89
CA SER A 316 -6.87 12.29 -10.82
C SER A 316 -7.24 11.42 -12.02
N ILE A 317 -6.86 11.83 -13.24
CA ILE A 317 -7.04 11.03 -14.47
C ILE A 317 -6.26 9.73 -14.38
N LEU A 318 -5.00 9.79 -13.94
CA LEU A 318 -4.11 8.64 -13.82
C LEU A 318 -4.66 7.60 -12.83
N ILE A 319 -4.96 8.03 -11.60
CA ILE A 319 -5.45 7.15 -10.54
C ILE A 319 -6.86 6.63 -10.88
N GLY A 320 -7.74 7.49 -11.41
CA GLY A 320 -9.07 7.09 -11.88
C GLY A 320 -8.99 6.03 -12.98
N SER A 321 -8.12 6.21 -13.98
CA SER A 321 -7.93 5.25 -15.07
C SER A 321 -7.50 3.87 -14.58
N LEU A 322 -6.52 3.82 -13.66
CA LEU A 322 -6.03 2.57 -13.07
C LEU A 322 -7.10 1.90 -12.19
N LYS A 323 -7.84 2.69 -11.42
CA LYS A 323 -8.95 2.23 -10.57
C LYS A 323 -10.05 1.60 -11.43
N ASP A 324 -10.54 2.30 -12.45
CA ASP A 324 -11.65 1.84 -13.28
C ASP A 324 -11.25 0.59 -14.08
N LEU A 325 -10.02 0.51 -14.60
CA LEU A 325 -9.49 -0.71 -15.22
C LEU A 325 -9.43 -1.88 -14.24
N ARG A 326 -9.00 -1.63 -13.00
CA ARG A 326 -8.99 -2.68 -11.98
C ARG A 326 -10.41 -3.17 -11.69
N ILE A 327 -11.32 -2.28 -11.34
CA ILE A 327 -12.66 -2.62 -10.84
C ILE A 327 -13.52 -3.19 -11.96
N HIS A 328 -13.65 -2.47 -13.08
CA HIS A 328 -14.63 -2.79 -14.11
C HIS A 328 -14.12 -3.81 -15.13
N TRP A 329 -12.80 -3.93 -15.30
CA TRP A 329 -12.21 -4.88 -16.24
C TRP A 329 -11.55 -6.08 -15.54
N PHE A 330 -10.41 -5.91 -14.89
CA PHE A 330 -9.60 -7.04 -14.42
C PHE A 330 -10.22 -7.80 -13.23
N LYS A 331 -10.82 -7.10 -12.25
CA LYS A 331 -11.55 -7.72 -11.12
C LYS A 331 -12.76 -8.52 -11.64
N THR A 332 -13.53 -7.95 -12.57
CA THR A 332 -14.67 -8.63 -13.22
C THR A 332 -14.23 -9.87 -13.98
N ARG A 333 -13.25 -9.76 -14.89
CA ARG A 333 -12.74 -10.90 -15.68
C ARG A 333 -12.13 -12.00 -14.81
N SER A 334 -11.53 -11.65 -13.66
CA SER A 334 -11.00 -12.66 -12.73
C SER A 334 -12.07 -13.61 -12.15
N LYS A 335 -13.35 -13.19 -12.17
CA LYS A 335 -14.50 -13.95 -11.66
C LYS A 335 -15.41 -14.50 -12.78
N GLU A 336 -15.14 -14.17 -14.04
CA GLU A 336 -15.98 -14.51 -15.19
C GLU A 336 -15.82 -15.99 -15.58
N LYS A 337 -16.79 -16.84 -15.17
CA LYS A 337 -16.73 -18.30 -15.35
C LYS A 337 -16.64 -18.78 -16.81
N THR A 338 -17.05 -17.95 -17.77
CA THR A 338 -16.95 -18.25 -19.22
C THR A 338 -15.52 -18.18 -19.75
N LEU A 339 -14.57 -17.64 -18.97
CA LEU A 339 -13.15 -17.64 -19.30
C LEU A 339 -12.44 -18.88 -18.76
N SER A 340 -11.39 -19.31 -19.49
CA SER A 340 -10.48 -20.35 -19.01
C SER A 340 -9.89 -20.00 -17.64
N ALA A 341 -9.56 -21.02 -16.85
CA ALA A 341 -8.94 -20.84 -15.52
C ALA A 341 -7.66 -20.00 -15.61
N GLU A 342 -6.84 -20.23 -16.64
CA GLU A 342 -5.65 -19.44 -16.93
C GLU A 342 -5.96 -17.95 -17.13
N LYS A 343 -6.89 -17.60 -18.03
CA LYS A 343 -7.28 -16.21 -18.28
C LYS A 343 -7.83 -15.53 -17.02
N ARG A 344 -8.62 -16.25 -16.21
CA ARG A 344 -9.11 -15.75 -14.92
C ARG A 344 -7.95 -15.49 -13.96
N ASN A 345 -6.97 -16.38 -13.89
CA ASN A 345 -5.81 -16.24 -13.02
C ASN A 345 -4.92 -15.05 -13.45
N LEU A 346 -4.64 -14.89 -14.75
CA LEU A 346 -3.89 -13.73 -15.26
C LEU A 346 -4.64 -12.40 -14.98
N ALA A 347 -5.96 -12.36 -15.17
CA ALA A 347 -6.76 -11.20 -14.80
C ALA A 347 -6.73 -10.92 -13.30
N LYS A 348 -6.76 -11.96 -12.46
CA LYS A 348 -6.61 -11.86 -10.99
C LYS A 348 -5.24 -11.27 -10.64
N THR A 349 -4.18 -11.71 -11.29
CA THR A 349 -2.81 -11.21 -11.12
C THR A 349 -2.70 -9.73 -11.49
N THR A 350 -3.20 -9.32 -12.66
CA THR A 350 -3.24 -7.90 -13.04
C THR A 350 -4.09 -7.06 -12.08
N SER A 351 -5.24 -7.59 -11.64
CA SER A 351 -6.09 -6.90 -10.66
C SER A 351 -5.41 -6.70 -9.30
N LYS A 352 -4.57 -7.64 -8.86
CA LYS A 352 -3.76 -7.53 -7.64
C LYS A 352 -2.65 -6.49 -7.80
N LEU A 353 -1.96 -6.48 -8.95
CA LEU A 353 -0.93 -5.50 -9.25
C LEU A 353 -1.50 -4.07 -9.25
N LEU A 354 -2.64 -3.85 -9.92
CA LEU A 354 -3.32 -2.57 -9.89
C LEU A 354 -3.75 -2.19 -8.46
N LYS A 355 -4.21 -3.15 -7.64
CA LYS A 355 -4.54 -2.90 -6.22
C LYS A 355 -3.31 -2.35 -5.47
N LEU A 356 -2.14 -2.96 -5.69
CA LEU A 356 -0.89 -2.56 -5.03
C LEU A 356 -0.48 -1.12 -5.38
N ILE A 357 -0.57 -0.75 -6.66
CA ILE A 357 -0.31 0.63 -7.11
C ILE A 357 -1.32 1.60 -6.46
N LEU A 358 -2.61 1.27 -6.51
CA LEU A 358 -3.69 2.13 -6.04
C LEU A 358 -3.67 2.38 -4.53
N VAL A 359 -3.39 1.35 -3.72
CA VAL A 359 -3.28 1.49 -2.24
C VAL A 359 -2.18 2.48 -1.85
N SER A 360 -1.14 2.62 -2.66
CA SER A 360 -0.01 3.51 -2.38
C SER A 360 -0.20 4.94 -2.91
N SER A 361 -1.22 5.20 -3.73
CA SER A 361 -1.44 6.51 -4.39
C SER A 361 -1.47 7.67 -3.38
N TYR A 362 -2.26 7.53 -2.32
CA TYR A 362 -2.31 8.47 -1.20
C TYR A 362 -0.96 8.61 -0.47
N GLY A 363 -0.31 7.48 -0.15
CA GLY A 363 0.96 7.50 0.60
C GLY A 363 2.09 8.22 -0.16
N VAL A 364 2.07 8.12 -1.51
CA VAL A 364 3.05 8.78 -2.38
C VAL A 364 2.95 10.30 -2.27
N VAL A 365 1.76 10.87 -2.33
CA VAL A 365 1.58 12.34 -2.30
C VAL A 365 1.83 12.96 -0.91
N ILE A 366 2.00 12.14 0.13
CA ILE A 366 2.38 12.63 1.47
C ILE A 366 3.88 12.49 1.71
N ARG A 367 4.46 11.31 1.42
CA ARG A 367 5.77 10.93 1.96
C ARG A 367 6.90 11.01 0.96
N ILE A 368 6.60 11.03 -0.34
CA ILE A 368 7.62 10.81 -1.36
C ILE A 368 8.16 12.16 -1.85
N HIS A 369 9.45 12.37 -1.59
CA HIS A 369 10.17 13.53 -2.10
C HIS A 369 10.00 13.66 -3.62
N GLY A 370 9.74 14.88 -4.08
CA GLY A 370 9.51 15.19 -5.49
C GLY A 370 8.09 14.93 -5.99
N LEU A 371 7.21 14.30 -5.20
CA LEU A 371 5.78 14.17 -5.51
C LEU A 371 4.88 14.62 -4.36
N SER A 372 5.45 14.86 -3.18
CA SER A 372 4.70 15.22 -1.99
C SER A 372 4.14 16.64 -2.07
N ARG A 373 2.90 16.79 -1.59
CA ARG A 373 2.25 18.08 -1.34
C ARG A 373 1.28 17.91 -0.17
N SER A 374 1.51 18.63 0.92
CA SER A 374 0.77 18.46 2.17
C SER A 374 -0.72 18.74 1.98
N SER A 375 -1.08 19.85 1.33
CA SER A 375 -2.48 20.23 1.06
C SER A 375 -3.26 19.21 0.24
N LEU A 376 -2.60 18.55 -0.73
CA LEU A 376 -3.20 17.46 -1.51
C LEU A 376 -3.46 16.23 -0.63
N GLY A 377 -2.48 15.84 0.19
CA GLY A 377 -2.63 14.74 1.15
C GLY A 377 -3.74 15.01 2.18
N GLU A 378 -3.79 16.22 2.73
CA GLU A 378 -4.84 16.66 3.66
C GLU A 378 -6.21 16.65 3.01
N SER A 379 -6.31 17.10 1.76
CA SER A 379 -7.57 17.09 1.01
C SER A 379 -8.09 15.68 0.79
N ILE A 380 -7.21 14.73 0.41
CA ILE A 380 -7.58 13.32 0.25
C ILE A 380 -8.10 12.74 1.57
N THR A 381 -7.39 12.98 2.68
CA THR A 381 -7.87 12.49 3.99
C THR A 381 -9.14 13.17 4.44
N ALA A 382 -9.31 14.47 4.20
CA ALA A 382 -10.50 15.22 4.55
C ALA A 382 -11.75 14.69 3.83
N TYR A 383 -11.65 14.42 2.54
CA TYR A 383 -12.72 13.75 1.80
C TYR A 383 -12.97 12.32 2.28
N GLY A 384 -11.94 11.61 2.75
CA GLY A 384 -12.08 10.31 3.42
C GLY A 384 -12.93 10.41 4.69
N ARG A 385 -12.53 11.29 5.61
CA ARG A 385 -13.26 11.56 6.86
C ARG A 385 -14.70 12.04 6.58
N TYR A 386 -14.88 12.90 5.58
CA TYR A 386 -16.20 13.38 5.16
C TYR A 386 -17.08 12.24 4.63
N SER A 387 -16.53 11.36 3.80
CA SER A 387 -17.26 10.26 3.19
C SER A 387 -17.71 9.23 4.22
N LEU A 388 -16.84 8.82 5.15
CA LEU A 388 -17.20 7.90 6.23
C LEU A 388 -18.27 8.50 7.16
N ARG A 389 -18.12 9.77 7.58
CA ARG A 389 -19.14 10.45 8.39
C ARG A 389 -20.47 10.58 7.67
N THR A 390 -20.43 10.88 6.38
CA THR A 390 -21.65 11.00 5.57
C THR A 390 -22.31 9.65 5.40
N ALA A 391 -21.55 8.57 5.26
CA ALA A 391 -22.08 7.22 5.20
C ALA A 391 -22.79 6.81 6.49
N CYS A 392 -22.15 7.06 7.64
CA CYS A 392 -22.74 6.87 8.96
C CYS A 392 -24.07 7.62 9.10
N LYS A 393 -24.08 8.92 8.78
CA LYS A 393 -25.30 9.74 8.83
C LYS A 393 -26.41 9.28 7.90
N ILE A 394 -26.07 8.76 6.72
CA ILE A 394 -27.07 8.23 5.77
C ILE A 394 -27.66 6.92 6.32
N ALA A 395 -26.82 6.07 6.92
CA ALA A 395 -27.25 4.84 7.54
C ALA A 395 -28.20 5.12 8.73
N GLU A 396 -27.77 5.97 9.68
CA GLU A 396 -28.58 6.38 10.84
C GLU A 396 -29.95 6.95 10.43
N LYS A 397 -30.00 7.82 9.41
CA LYS A 397 -31.25 8.40 8.90
C LYS A 397 -32.22 7.37 8.33
N LYS A 398 -31.74 6.21 7.92
CA LYS A 398 -32.57 5.11 7.40
C LYS A 398 -33.08 4.19 8.51
N GLY A 399 -32.55 4.31 9.74
CA GLY A 399 -32.80 3.39 10.84
C GLY A 399 -31.79 2.25 10.93
N LEU A 400 -30.70 2.29 10.17
CA LEU A 400 -29.57 1.37 10.36
C LEU A 400 -28.79 1.78 11.61
N HIS A 401 -28.10 0.82 12.25
CA HIS A 401 -27.33 1.04 13.47
C HIS A 401 -25.81 0.84 13.20
N PRO A 402 -25.06 1.91 12.87
CA PRO A 402 -23.62 1.81 12.71
C PRO A 402 -22.92 1.76 14.08
N ILE A 403 -22.27 0.64 14.38
CA ILE A 403 -21.65 0.36 15.68
C ILE A 403 -20.13 0.62 15.69
N TYR A 404 -19.51 0.71 14.51
CA TYR A 404 -18.08 1.01 14.35
C TYR A 404 -17.78 1.46 12.92
N GLY A 405 -16.67 2.16 12.72
CA GLY A 405 -16.16 2.44 11.38
C GLY A 405 -14.66 2.69 11.38
N ASP A 406 -13.93 2.01 10.50
CA ASP A 406 -12.48 2.13 10.38
C ASP A 406 -12.08 2.57 8.97
N THR A 407 -11.67 3.83 8.83
CA THR A 407 -11.08 4.40 7.61
C THR A 407 -12.02 4.37 6.39
N ASP A 408 -12.20 3.20 5.80
CA ASP A 408 -12.98 2.86 4.60
C ASP A 408 -14.14 1.90 4.87
N SER A 409 -14.29 1.38 6.09
CA SER A 409 -15.34 0.42 6.45
C SER A 409 -16.33 0.97 7.50
N LEU A 410 -17.55 0.45 7.46
CA LEU A 410 -18.62 0.70 8.42
C LEU A 410 -19.25 -0.63 8.86
N PHE A 411 -19.44 -0.79 10.17
CA PHE A 411 -20.02 -1.98 10.78
C PHE A 411 -21.46 -1.65 11.15
N LEU A 412 -22.39 -2.44 10.63
CA LEU A 412 -23.83 -2.26 10.82
C LEU A 412 -24.35 -3.42 11.65
N GLU A 413 -25.05 -3.13 12.76
CA GLU A 413 -25.71 -4.15 13.56
C GLU A 413 -27.09 -4.50 12.99
N ASP A 414 -27.33 -5.80 12.85
CA ASP A 414 -28.58 -6.42 12.41
C ASP A 414 -29.29 -5.79 11.18
N PRO A 415 -28.57 -5.41 10.10
CA PRO A 415 -29.23 -4.83 8.94
C PRO A 415 -29.93 -5.90 8.09
N THR A 416 -31.03 -5.54 7.45
CA THR A 416 -31.65 -6.36 6.40
C THR A 416 -30.92 -6.18 5.05
N GLU A 417 -31.02 -7.17 4.16
CA GLU A 417 -30.43 -7.07 2.80
C GLU A 417 -30.95 -5.85 2.02
N LYS A 418 -32.25 -5.54 2.15
CA LYS A 418 -32.86 -4.38 1.48
C LYS A 418 -32.27 -3.06 1.98
N GLU A 419 -31.92 -2.96 3.26
CA GLU A 419 -31.31 -1.75 3.82
C GLU A 419 -29.85 -1.62 3.39
N ILE A 420 -29.11 -2.72 3.31
CA ILE A 420 -27.73 -2.74 2.78
C ILE A 420 -27.73 -2.27 1.32
N GLU A 421 -28.59 -2.83 0.47
CA GLU A 421 -28.72 -2.43 -0.93
C GLU A 421 -29.12 -0.95 -1.07
N TRP A 422 -30.06 -0.50 -0.24
CA TRP A 422 -30.45 0.91 -0.18
C TRP A 422 -29.27 1.81 0.20
N LEU A 423 -28.48 1.44 1.20
CA LEU A 423 -27.31 2.20 1.64
C LEU A 423 -26.29 2.28 0.50
N ILE A 424 -25.90 1.15 -0.09
CA ILE A 424 -24.95 1.09 -1.21
C ILE A 424 -25.39 2.03 -2.35
N LYS A 425 -26.67 1.99 -2.73
CA LYS A 425 -27.23 2.83 -3.81
C LYS A 425 -27.17 4.33 -3.46
N ASN A 426 -27.54 4.70 -2.23
CA ASN A 426 -27.55 6.10 -1.79
C ASN A 426 -26.14 6.67 -1.63
N ILE A 427 -25.20 5.86 -1.15
CA ILE A 427 -23.79 6.21 -1.08
C ILE A 427 -23.21 6.45 -2.47
N LYS A 428 -23.48 5.56 -3.44
CA LYS A 428 -23.06 5.77 -4.83
C LYS A 428 -23.66 7.04 -5.42
N LYS A 429 -24.94 7.32 -5.17
CA LYS A 429 -25.60 8.54 -5.67
C LYS A 429 -24.99 9.81 -5.07
N ARG A 430 -24.79 9.84 -3.75
CA ARG A 430 -24.38 11.03 -2.98
C ARG A 430 -22.89 11.31 -3.03
N LEU A 431 -22.05 10.28 -2.87
CA LEU A 431 -20.60 10.41 -2.73
C LEU A 431 -19.84 10.01 -4.00
N LYS A 432 -20.50 9.39 -4.98
CA LYS A 432 -19.89 8.81 -6.20
C LYS A 432 -18.91 7.66 -5.93
N LEU A 433 -18.89 7.15 -4.70
CA LEU A 433 -18.06 6.03 -4.27
C LEU A 433 -18.84 4.72 -4.32
N ASP A 434 -18.14 3.62 -4.61
CA ASP A 434 -18.70 2.28 -4.56
C ASP A 434 -18.52 1.69 -3.16
N LEU A 435 -19.61 1.21 -2.59
CA LEU A 435 -19.64 0.50 -1.31
C LEU A 435 -20.01 -0.95 -1.58
N SER A 436 -19.38 -1.89 -0.89
CA SER A 436 -19.67 -3.33 -1.04
C SER A 436 -19.64 -4.03 0.30
N VAL A 437 -20.41 -5.12 0.43
CA VAL A 437 -20.31 -5.99 1.61
C VAL A 437 -18.98 -6.71 1.57
N GLU A 438 -18.17 -6.52 2.62
CA GLU A 438 -16.89 -7.19 2.78
C GLU A 438 -17.04 -8.46 3.62
N GLU A 439 -17.68 -8.34 4.77
CA GLU A 439 -17.79 -9.43 5.75
C GLU A 439 -19.19 -9.49 6.39
N ARG A 440 -19.54 -10.70 6.84
CA ARG A 440 -20.77 -10.97 7.58
C ARG A 440 -20.47 -11.81 8.80
N TYR A 441 -20.65 -11.22 9.97
CA TYR A 441 -20.43 -11.88 11.24
C TYR A 441 -21.76 -12.23 11.88
N ARG A 442 -21.90 -13.49 12.30
CA ARG A 442 -23.00 -13.92 13.16
C ARG A 442 -22.87 -13.31 14.56
N LEU A 443 -21.63 -13.23 15.05
CA LEU A 443 -21.27 -12.63 16.32
C LEU A 443 -20.04 -11.74 16.09
N CYS A 444 -20.09 -10.48 16.48
CA CYS A 444 -18.96 -9.58 16.48
C CYS A 444 -18.75 -9.02 17.89
N VAL A 445 -17.50 -8.97 18.34
CA VAL A 445 -17.14 -8.35 19.61
C VAL A 445 -16.25 -7.16 19.35
N LEU A 446 -16.74 -6.00 19.79
CA LEU A 446 -16.07 -4.72 19.65
C LEU A 446 -15.51 -4.29 21.01
N PRO A 447 -14.19 -4.16 21.16
CA PRO A 447 -13.55 -3.52 22.30
C PRO A 447 -13.60 -1.99 22.17
N GLU A 448 -13.30 -1.28 23.28
CA GLU A 448 -13.09 0.18 23.26
C GLU A 448 -11.91 0.60 22.36
N ALA A 449 -10.94 -0.30 22.19
CA ALA A 449 -9.77 -0.06 21.37
C ALA A 449 -10.15 -0.03 19.88
N ALA A 450 -9.92 1.10 19.22
CA ALA A 450 -10.00 1.20 17.77
C ALA A 450 -9.08 0.17 17.08
N LYS A 451 -9.51 -0.29 15.91
CA LYS A 451 -8.79 -1.28 15.05
C LYS A 451 -8.56 -2.64 15.69
N ALA A 452 -9.26 -2.90 16.79
CA ALA A 452 -9.25 -4.16 17.48
C ALA A 452 -10.67 -4.71 17.46
N TYR A 453 -10.88 -5.96 17.03
CA TYR A 453 -12.17 -6.64 17.08
C TYR A 453 -11.96 -8.13 16.75
N PHE A 454 -12.98 -8.95 17.03
CA PHE A 454 -13.10 -10.23 16.35
C PHE A 454 -14.54 -10.48 15.92
N GLY A 455 -14.67 -11.21 14.81
CA GLY A 455 -15.94 -11.61 14.23
C GLY A 455 -15.96 -13.10 13.95
N ILE A 456 -17.11 -13.73 14.17
CA ILE A 456 -17.37 -15.13 13.86
C ILE A 456 -18.34 -15.16 12.68
N ARG A 457 -17.91 -15.72 11.56
CA ARG A 457 -18.72 -15.85 10.35
C ARG A 457 -19.79 -16.93 10.52
N LYS A 458 -20.74 -16.99 9.58
CA LYS A 458 -21.83 -17.98 9.61
C LYS A 458 -21.33 -19.43 9.54
N ASP A 459 -20.20 -19.66 8.88
CA ASP A 459 -19.52 -20.96 8.76
C ASP A 459 -18.68 -21.34 9.99
N GLY A 460 -18.65 -20.48 11.02
CA GLY A 460 -17.85 -20.69 12.23
C GLY A 460 -16.41 -20.20 12.13
N SER A 461 -15.96 -19.77 10.95
CA SER A 461 -14.61 -19.21 10.80
C SER A 461 -14.47 -17.88 11.56
N VAL A 462 -13.28 -17.66 12.10
CA VAL A 462 -12.97 -16.49 12.94
C VAL A 462 -12.13 -15.50 12.14
N ASP A 463 -12.47 -14.21 12.24
CA ASP A 463 -11.64 -13.10 11.79
C ASP A 463 -11.26 -12.25 13.00
N ILE A 464 -9.96 -12.04 13.20
CA ILE A 464 -9.42 -11.34 14.37
C ILE A 464 -8.51 -10.21 13.89
N LYS A 465 -8.77 -8.98 14.34
CA LYS A 465 -7.93 -7.81 14.04
C LYS A 465 -7.46 -7.14 15.32
N GLY A 466 -6.18 -6.76 15.36
CA GLY A 466 -5.63 -5.83 16.36
C GLY A 466 -5.64 -6.27 17.82
N LEU A 467 -6.14 -7.47 18.15
CA LEU A 467 -6.20 -7.98 19.52
C LEU A 467 -4.82 -8.36 20.04
N THR A 468 -4.57 -8.03 21.31
CA THR A 468 -3.28 -8.24 21.97
C THR A 468 -2.91 -9.73 22.03
N ALA A 469 -3.88 -10.60 22.30
CA ALA A 469 -3.65 -12.05 22.45
C ALA A 469 -3.08 -12.74 21.20
N ILE A 470 -3.18 -12.12 20.02
CA ILE A 470 -2.67 -12.67 18.74
C ILE A 470 -1.52 -11.87 18.13
N LYS A 471 -1.01 -10.85 18.84
CA LYS A 471 0.16 -10.10 18.38
C LYS A 471 1.40 -10.98 18.49
N SER A 472 2.39 -10.73 17.63
CA SER A 472 3.65 -11.50 17.57
C SER A 472 4.49 -11.47 18.84
N ASN A 473 4.18 -10.58 19.78
CA ASN A 473 4.86 -10.43 21.07
C ASN A 473 4.05 -11.01 22.25
N SER A 474 2.92 -11.66 21.99
CA SER A 474 2.22 -12.50 22.98
C SER A 474 2.80 -13.91 22.97
N THR A 475 2.76 -14.57 24.12
CA THR A 475 3.29 -15.94 24.27
C THR A 475 2.26 -16.95 23.78
N ASP A 476 2.73 -18.14 23.37
CA ASP A 476 1.84 -19.20 22.87
C ASP A 476 0.79 -19.60 23.91
N PHE A 477 1.14 -19.58 25.20
CA PHE A 477 0.19 -19.76 26.30
C PHE A 477 -0.99 -18.79 26.22
N VAL A 478 -0.74 -17.48 26.04
CA VAL A 478 -1.82 -16.48 25.97
C VAL A 478 -2.65 -16.66 24.70
N SER A 479 -2.02 -16.91 23.56
CA SER A 479 -2.75 -17.11 22.31
C SER A 479 -3.58 -18.40 22.32
N ASN A 480 -3.07 -19.49 22.90
CA ASN A 480 -3.77 -20.76 22.98
C ASN A 480 -5.01 -20.64 23.88
N VAL A 481 -4.86 -20.10 25.09
CA VAL A 481 -6.00 -19.86 25.98
C VAL A 481 -7.05 -18.95 25.33
N PHE A 482 -6.60 -17.91 24.62
CA PHE A 482 -7.52 -17.02 23.90
C PHE A 482 -8.25 -17.74 22.76
N ASN A 483 -7.55 -18.57 21.98
CA ASN A 483 -8.13 -19.36 20.90
C ASN A 483 -9.16 -20.36 21.44
N ASP A 484 -8.84 -21.08 22.52
CA ASP A 484 -9.77 -22.01 23.18
C ASP A 484 -11.04 -21.30 23.63
N CYS A 485 -10.90 -20.08 24.19
CA CYS A 485 -12.04 -19.26 24.56
C CYS A 485 -12.87 -18.81 23.34
N ILE A 486 -12.24 -18.51 22.20
CA ILE A 486 -12.96 -18.18 20.97
C ILE A 486 -13.68 -19.41 20.40
N GLN A 487 -13.10 -20.61 20.47
CA GLN A 487 -13.73 -21.83 19.96
C GLN A 487 -15.12 -22.03 20.57
N GLU A 488 -15.27 -21.71 21.85
CA GLU A 488 -16.56 -21.75 22.56
C GLU A 488 -17.63 -20.81 21.99
N LEU A 489 -17.22 -19.78 21.26
CA LEU A 489 -18.08 -18.80 20.62
C LEU A 489 -18.41 -19.18 19.16
N THR A 490 -17.65 -20.08 18.52
CA THR A 490 -17.80 -20.43 17.09
C THR A 490 -19.13 -21.09 16.74
N SER A 491 -19.82 -21.66 17.73
CA SER A 491 -21.14 -22.28 17.58
C SER A 491 -22.29 -21.39 18.06
N VAL A 492 -22.01 -20.27 18.75
CA VAL A 492 -23.02 -19.39 19.36
C VAL A 492 -23.84 -18.66 18.29
N ARG A 493 -25.16 -18.81 18.34
CA ARG A 493 -26.13 -18.21 17.41
C ARG A 493 -27.02 -17.15 18.05
N ASN A 494 -27.21 -17.20 19.36
CA ASN A 494 -28.14 -16.34 20.08
C ASN A 494 -27.62 -16.01 21.49
N LYS A 495 -28.35 -15.14 22.20
CA LYS A 495 -27.96 -14.66 23.53
C LYS A 495 -27.91 -15.75 24.60
N SER A 496 -28.80 -16.75 24.53
CA SER A 496 -28.84 -17.85 25.49
C SER A 496 -27.58 -18.73 25.38
N GLU A 497 -27.24 -19.14 24.15
CA GLU A 497 -26.00 -19.88 23.87
C GLU A 497 -24.77 -19.08 24.25
N PHE A 498 -24.76 -17.77 23.98
CA PHE A 498 -23.68 -16.88 24.37
C PHE A 498 -23.45 -16.89 25.88
N ASN A 499 -24.52 -16.83 26.68
CA ASN A 499 -24.40 -16.90 28.15
C ASN A 499 -23.85 -18.25 28.64
N LYS A 500 -24.22 -19.37 27.99
CA LYS A 500 -23.62 -20.68 28.28
C LYS A 500 -22.13 -20.72 27.92
N ALA A 501 -21.76 -20.17 26.77
CA ALA A 501 -20.36 -20.09 26.32
C ALA A 501 -19.50 -19.26 27.30
N LYS A 502 -20.02 -18.15 27.84
CA LYS A 502 -19.32 -17.40 28.91
C LYS A 502 -18.96 -18.26 30.11
N GLY A 503 -19.86 -19.15 30.52
CA GLY A 503 -19.61 -20.08 31.63
C GLY A 503 -18.41 -20.98 31.34
N ARG A 504 -18.37 -21.56 30.14
CA ARG A 504 -17.27 -22.44 29.69
C ARG A 504 -15.95 -21.68 29.51
N ILE A 505 -15.98 -20.47 28.94
CA ILE A 505 -14.82 -19.57 28.85
C ILE A 505 -14.21 -19.30 30.23
N LYS A 506 -15.04 -19.03 31.26
CA LYS A 506 -14.53 -18.83 32.62
C LYS A 506 -13.84 -20.07 33.18
N VAL A 507 -14.33 -21.27 32.84
CA VAL A 507 -13.70 -22.54 33.23
C VAL A 507 -12.36 -22.71 32.51
N ILE A 508 -12.30 -22.47 31.20
CA ILE A 508 -11.06 -22.54 30.40
C ILE A 508 -9.97 -21.64 31.01
N VAL A 509 -10.29 -20.37 31.28
CA VAL A 509 -9.32 -19.45 31.87
C VAL A 509 -8.88 -19.88 33.26
N ARG A 510 -9.80 -20.40 34.08
CA ARG A 510 -9.46 -20.89 35.41
C ARG A 510 -8.51 -22.08 35.33
N ASN A 511 -8.83 -23.07 34.51
CA ASN A 511 -8.00 -24.26 34.33
C ASN A 511 -6.62 -23.88 33.80
N ALA A 512 -6.53 -22.98 32.81
CA ALA A 512 -5.25 -22.48 32.31
C ALA A 512 -4.42 -21.75 33.38
N MET A 513 -5.08 -21.03 34.29
CA MET A 513 -4.39 -20.41 35.42
C MET A 513 -3.89 -21.45 36.43
N GLU A 514 -4.70 -22.47 36.73
CA GLU A 514 -4.33 -23.59 37.62
C GLU A 514 -3.18 -24.41 37.02
N ASP A 515 -3.23 -24.74 35.74
CA ASP A 515 -2.17 -25.46 35.04
C ASP A 515 -0.85 -24.66 35.04
N LEU A 516 -0.92 -23.34 34.93
CA LEU A 516 0.25 -22.47 35.07
C LEU A 516 0.78 -22.46 36.51
N LEU A 517 -0.08 -22.49 37.54
CA LEU A 517 0.35 -22.59 38.94
C LEU A 517 1.03 -23.92 39.24
N LEU A 518 0.49 -25.02 38.70
CA LEU A 518 0.98 -26.39 38.92
C LEU A 518 2.19 -26.73 38.04
N GLY A 519 2.70 -25.80 37.23
CA GLY A 519 3.86 -26.04 36.35
C GLY A 519 3.60 -26.99 35.20
N LYS A 520 2.33 -27.21 34.83
CA LYS A 520 1.94 -28.09 33.71
C LYS A 520 2.11 -27.42 32.34
N VAL A 521 2.25 -26.10 32.31
CA VAL A 521 2.50 -25.32 31.08
C VAL A 521 3.98 -25.41 30.72
N SER A 522 4.29 -25.75 29.47
CA SER A 522 5.66 -25.79 28.98
C SER A 522 6.32 -24.42 29.04
N ILE A 523 7.59 -24.35 29.47
CA ILE A 523 8.39 -23.11 29.47
C ILE A 523 8.46 -22.50 28.06
N LYS A 524 8.43 -23.34 27.02
CA LYS A 524 8.40 -22.90 25.62
C LYS A 524 7.15 -22.08 25.30
N ASP A 525 6.00 -22.43 25.88
CA ASP A 525 4.74 -21.71 25.64
C ASP A 525 4.70 -20.34 26.37
N LEU A 526 5.66 -20.11 27.27
CA LEU A 526 5.86 -18.87 28.02
C LEU A 526 6.89 -17.94 27.36
N GLU A 527 7.42 -18.32 26.21
CA GLU A 527 8.45 -17.60 25.48
C GLU A 527 7.91 -16.30 24.84
N TYR A 528 8.67 -15.21 25.02
CA TYR A 528 8.53 -13.98 24.26
C TYR A 528 9.61 -13.92 23.18
N ALA A 529 9.22 -13.50 21.97
CA ALA A 529 10.14 -13.34 20.85
C ALA A 529 10.10 -11.91 20.29
N VAL A 530 11.14 -11.10 20.55
CA VAL A 530 11.15 -9.66 20.25
C VAL A 530 12.43 -9.27 19.50
N VAL A 531 12.30 -8.53 18.39
CA VAL A 531 13.45 -8.02 17.63
C VAL A 531 14.07 -6.82 18.33
N ILE A 532 15.40 -6.79 18.45
CA ILE A 532 16.13 -5.62 18.94
C ILE A 532 16.47 -4.67 17.79
N HIS A 533 16.27 -3.37 18.00
CA HIS A 533 16.44 -2.34 16.97
C HIS A 533 17.71 -1.52 17.11
N ASP A 534 18.36 -1.62 18.26
CA ASP A 534 19.60 -0.93 18.60
C ASP A 534 20.69 -1.95 18.92
N ASP A 535 21.96 -1.52 18.85
CA ASP A 535 23.07 -2.37 19.27
C ASP A 535 22.96 -2.66 20.78
N PRO A 536 22.96 -3.93 21.21
CA PRO A 536 22.88 -4.28 22.62
C PRO A 536 24.06 -3.74 23.45
N LYS A 537 25.24 -3.53 22.84
CA LYS A 537 26.43 -2.98 23.52
C LYS A 537 26.28 -1.49 23.81
N GLU A 538 25.61 -0.73 22.96
CA GLU A 538 25.37 0.70 23.17
C GLU A 538 24.36 0.97 24.31
N LYS A 539 23.44 0.02 24.56
CA LYS A 539 22.42 0.14 25.62
C LYS A 539 22.92 -0.20 27.03
N LEU A 540 24.19 -0.55 27.19
CA LEU A 540 24.81 -0.91 28.48
C LEU A 540 24.81 0.25 29.52
N MET A 541 24.66 1.50 29.08
CA MET A 541 24.84 2.70 29.92
C MET A 541 23.58 3.21 30.65
N GLY A 542 22.41 2.58 30.48
CA GLY A 542 21.15 2.99 31.15
C GLY A 542 20.93 2.37 32.55
N LYS A 543 20.30 3.14 33.47
CA LYS A 543 19.92 2.66 34.83
C LYS A 543 18.88 1.53 34.86
N SER A 544 18.05 1.43 33.83
CA SER A 544 17.05 0.35 33.66
C SER A 544 17.12 -0.16 32.22
N LEU A 545 17.29 -1.47 32.06
CA LEU A 545 17.47 -2.11 30.77
C LEU A 545 16.18 -2.79 30.34
N HIS A 546 15.72 -2.54 29.12
CA HIS A 546 14.51 -3.16 28.59
C HIS A 546 14.71 -4.68 28.38
N GLN A 547 13.65 -5.48 28.58
CA GLN A 547 13.70 -6.95 28.66
C GLN A 547 14.46 -7.67 27.53
N PRO A 548 14.19 -7.43 26.22
CA PRO A 548 14.98 -8.04 25.15
C PRO A 548 16.47 -7.74 25.22
N TYR A 549 16.88 -6.59 25.77
CA TYR A 549 18.30 -6.27 25.95
C TYR A 549 18.89 -6.96 27.18
N GLN A 550 18.11 -7.23 28.22
CA GLN A 550 18.53 -8.11 29.33
C GLN A 550 18.81 -9.54 28.82
N CYS A 551 17.99 -10.04 27.89
CA CYS A 551 18.24 -11.31 27.20
C CYS A 551 19.52 -11.25 26.35
N ALA A 552 19.66 -10.21 25.51
CA ALA A 552 20.81 -10.04 24.64
C ALA A 552 22.14 -10.04 25.42
N ILE A 553 22.22 -9.31 26.54
CA ILE A 553 23.42 -9.27 27.39
C ILE A 553 23.76 -10.65 27.96
N GLN A 554 22.75 -11.40 28.44
CA GLN A 554 22.98 -12.75 28.97
C GLN A 554 23.54 -13.69 27.89
N LEU A 555 23.05 -13.58 26.66
CA LEU A 555 23.54 -14.35 25.51
C LEU A 555 24.96 -13.94 25.11
N ILE A 556 25.27 -12.64 25.11
CA ILE A 556 26.62 -12.13 24.84
C ILE A 556 27.61 -12.65 25.88
N ASN A 557 27.23 -12.61 27.15
CA ASN A 557 28.06 -13.11 28.25
C ASN A 557 28.23 -14.64 28.23
N SER A 558 27.30 -15.39 27.61
CA SER A 558 27.46 -16.83 27.36
C SER A 558 28.22 -17.14 26.07
N GLY A 559 28.82 -16.13 25.43
CA GLY A 559 29.69 -16.26 24.26
C GLY A 559 28.95 -16.21 22.92
N LYS A 560 27.65 -15.91 22.89
CA LYS A 560 26.88 -15.80 21.65
C LYS A 560 27.02 -14.42 21.02
N ASN A 561 27.09 -14.40 19.69
CA ASN A 561 27.08 -13.16 18.94
C ASN A 561 25.64 -12.68 18.73
N VAL A 562 25.32 -11.47 19.21
CA VAL A 562 24.00 -10.84 19.07
C VAL A 562 24.18 -9.46 18.46
N LYS A 563 23.40 -9.15 17.42
CA LYS A 563 23.46 -7.88 16.67
C LYS A 563 22.09 -7.24 16.50
N LYS A 564 22.09 -5.96 16.12
CA LYS A 564 20.88 -5.22 15.72
C LYS A 564 20.11 -5.99 14.64
N GLY A 565 18.80 -6.11 14.84
CA GLY A 565 17.89 -6.85 13.98
C GLY A 565 17.67 -8.31 14.37
N ASP A 566 18.45 -8.84 15.33
CA ASP A 566 18.24 -10.20 15.83
C ASP A 566 16.96 -10.30 16.68
N LYS A 567 16.33 -11.48 16.65
CA LYS A 567 15.14 -11.78 17.46
C LYS A 567 15.59 -12.41 18.78
N MET A 568 15.25 -11.76 19.89
CA MET A 568 15.56 -12.23 21.25
C MET A 568 14.43 -13.10 21.78
N HIS A 569 14.80 -14.23 22.35
CA HIS A 569 13.94 -15.31 22.80
C HIS A 569 14.10 -15.48 24.32
N PHE A 570 13.11 -15.07 25.11
CA PHE A 570 13.22 -15.00 26.56
C PHE A 570 11.93 -15.29 27.30
N VAL A 571 12.07 -15.64 28.58
CA VAL A 571 10.97 -15.94 29.51
C VAL A 571 11.05 -14.97 30.69
N LYS A 572 9.91 -14.54 31.21
CA LYS A 572 9.84 -13.66 32.39
C LYS A 572 10.04 -14.49 33.67
N VAL A 573 11.06 -14.13 34.43
CA VAL A 573 11.44 -14.83 35.66
C VAL A 573 11.34 -13.90 36.86
N ASN A 574 11.31 -14.50 38.05
CA ASN A 574 11.37 -13.76 39.29
C ASN A 574 12.64 -12.89 39.32
N PRO A 575 12.56 -11.63 39.79
CA PRO A 575 13.69 -10.73 39.68
C PRO A 575 14.94 -11.25 40.38
N PHE A 576 16.08 -11.19 39.71
CA PHE A 576 17.36 -11.68 40.23
C PHE A 576 18.49 -10.66 39.96
N ASN A 577 19.58 -10.76 40.71
CA ASN A 577 20.75 -9.91 40.50
C ASN A 577 21.67 -10.55 39.45
N TYR A 578 22.07 -9.77 38.44
CA TYR A 578 22.99 -10.17 37.40
C TYR A 578 23.94 -9.01 37.11
N GLN A 579 25.25 -9.22 37.33
CA GLN A 579 26.29 -8.21 37.17
C GLN A 579 25.96 -6.87 37.89
N GLY A 580 25.46 -6.95 39.13
CA GLY A 580 25.13 -5.78 39.94
C GLY A 580 23.82 -5.06 39.54
N ARG A 581 23.03 -5.64 38.63
CA ARG A 581 21.76 -5.08 38.16
C ARG A 581 20.61 -6.06 38.34
N LYS A 582 19.39 -5.54 38.52
CA LYS A 582 18.18 -6.35 38.68
C LYS A 582 17.60 -6.75 37.32
N PHE A 583 17.62 -8.04 37.00
CA PHE A 583 17.08 -8.62 35.77
C PHE A 583 15.74 -9.30 36.06
N THR A 584 14.87 -9.37 35.05
CA THR A 584 13.50 -9.91 35.14
C THR A 584 13.17 -10.92 34.06
N VAL A 585 14.14 -11.23 33.20
CA VAL A 585 14.01 -12.21 32.12
C VAL A 585 15.28 -13.02 31.98
N LYS A 586 15.13 -14.23 31.46
CA LYS A 586 16.26 -15.10 31.06
C LYS A 586 16.05 -15.58 29.63
N PRO A 587 17.13 -15.79 28.85
CA PRO A 587 17.05 -16.59 27.63
C PRO A 587 16.43 -17.95 27.95
N ILE A 588 15.63 -18.49 27.05
CA ILE A 588 14.93 -19.77 27.28
C ILE A 588 15.89 -20.90 27.67
N GLU A 589 17.07 -20.95 27.05
CA GLU A 589 18.14 -21.91 27.32
C GLU A 589 18.83 -21.75 28.69
N HIS A 590 18.60 -20.64 29.39
CA HIS A 590 19.16 -20.38 30.71
C HIS A 590 18.15 -20.63 31.85
N VAL A 591 16.89 -20.95 31.53
CA VAL A 591 15.87 -21.31 32.52
C VAL A 591 16.03 -22.80 32.86
N LYS A 592 16.30 -23.11 34.13
CA LYS A 592 16.55 -24.48 34.60
C LYS A 592 15.32 -25.12 35.22
N ASP A 593 14.51 -24.33 35.91
CA ASP A 593 13.36 -24.81 36.67
C ASP A 593 12.14 -23.89 36.48
N PHE A 594 10.94 -24.46 36.54
CA PHE A 594 9.69 -23.71 36.42
C PHE A 594 9.46 -22.74 37.60
N ASN A 595 10.04 -23.00 38.78
CA ASN A 595 9.95 -22.12 39.95
C ASN A 595 10.65 -20.76 39.73
N GLU A 596 11.50 -20.66 38.71
CA GLU A 596 12.11 -19.39 38.32
C GLU A 596 11.08 -18.45 37.66
N ILE A 597 9.99 -18.99 37.10
CA ILE A 597 9.01 -18.23 36.32
C ILE A 597 8.27 -17.23 37.22
N ASN A 598 8.11 -15.99 36.73
CA ASN A 598 7.29 -14.99 37.40
C ASN A 598 5.82 -15.18 37.02
N LEU A 599 5.13 -16.06 37.73
CA LEU A 599 3.71 -16.40 37.46
C LEU A 599 2.79 -15.17 37.49
N LEU A 600 3.05 -14.19 38.37
CA LEU A 600 2.24 -12.97 38.48
C LEU A 600 2.26 -12.15 37.18
N ASP A 601 3.41 -12.04 36.53
CA ASP A 601 3.53 -11.34 35.26
C ASP A 601 2.73 -12.04 34.15
N TYR A 602 2.75 -13.38 34.11
CA TYR A 602 1.98 -14.14 33.14
C TYR A 602 0.47 -14.05 33.39
N PHE A 603 0.01 -14.14 34.65
CA PHE A 603 -1.41 -13.91 34.97
C PHE A 603 -1.86 -12.50 34.59
N LYS A 604 -1.04 -11.48 34.88
CA LYS A 604 -1.34 -10.09 34.52
C LYS A 604 -1.42 -9.91 33.00
N ASN A 605 -0.49 -10.50 32.25
CA ASN A 605 -0.47 -10.40 30.79
C ASN A 605 -1.64 -11.16 30.16
N LEU A 606 -1.93 -12.39 30.62
CA LEU A 606 -3.10 -13.16 30.19
C LEU A 606 -4.38 -12.35 30.43
N ARG A 607 -4.58 -11.86 31.66
CA ARG A 607 -5.74 -11.03 31.99
C ARG A 607 -5.84 -9.79 31.12
N THR A 608 -4.73 -9.09 30.89
CA THR A 608 -4.71 -7.88 30.05
C THR A 608 -5.09 -8.19 28.61
N ALA A 609 -4.53 -9.27 28.05
CA ALA A 609 -4.81 -9.71 26.69
C ALA A 609 -6.27 -10.14 26.51
N LEU A 610 -6.80 -10.94 27.43
CA LEU A 610 -8.19 -11.41 27.39
C LEU A 610 -9.19 -10.28 27.68
N ASN A 611 -8.92 -9.39 28.65
CA ASN A 611 -9.84 -8.31 29.02
C ASN A 611 -10.13 -7.33 27.89
N GLN A 612 -9.24 -7.21 26.90
CA GLN A 612 -9.52 -6.42 25.72
C GLN A 612 -10.85 -6.83 25.08
N THR A 613 -11.15 -8.13 25.00
CA THR A 613 -12.40 -8.65 24.44
C THR A 613 -13.41 -9.10 25.51
N PHE A 614 -12.93 -9.53 26.67
CA PHE A 614 -13.77 -10.12 27.71
C PHE A 614 -14.58 -9.07 28.46
N LYS A 615 -14.03 -7.86 28.66
CA LYS A 615 -14.78 -6.74 29.23
C LYS A 615 -16.00 -6.36 28.38
N PRO A 616 -15.87 -6.15 27.04
CA PRO A 616 -17.02 -5.99 26.14
C PRO A 616 -18.04 -7.13 26.24
N MET A 617 -17.55 -8.36 26.40
CA MET A 617 -18.41 -9.52 26.61
C MET A 617 -19.06 -9.58 27.99
N LYS A 618 -18.72 -8.69 28.94
CA LYS A 618 -19.13 -8.78 30.36
C LYS A 618 -18.68 -10.12 30.99
N ILE A 619 -17.45 -10.54 30.72
CA ILE A 619 -16.77 -11.66 31.36
C ILE A 619 -15.72 -11.07 32.30
N THR A 620 -15.92 -11.28 33.61
CA THR A 620 -14.96 -10.88 34.63
C THR A 620 -14.00 -12.03 34.92
N ILE A 621 -12.70 -11.77 34.78
CA ILE A 621 -11.63 -12.64 35.27
C ILE A 621 -11.21 -12.08 36.65
N ASN A 622 -11.39 -12.87 37.70
CA ASN A 622 -11.02 -12.46 39.06
C ASN A 622 -9.51 -12.19 39.15
N GLU A 623 -9.11 -11.26 40.02
CA GLU A 623 -7.70 -11.07 40.32
C GLU A 623 -7.12 -12.29 41.01
N PHE A 624 -5.96 -12.73 40.52
CA PHE A 624 -5.13 -13.65 41.27
C PHE A 624 -4.64 -12.92 42.54
N LYS A 625 -5.35 -13.15 43.65
CA LYS A 625 -4.83 -12.83 44.98
C LYS A 625 -3.97 -14.02 45.40
N LYS A 626 -2.67 -13.80 45.57
CA LYS A 626 -1.79 -14.78 46.22
C LYS A 626 -2.36 -15.03 47.61
N ARG A 627 -3.15 -16.10 47.79
CA ARG A 627 -3.60 -16.50 49.13
C ARG A 627 -2.34 -16.84 49.91
N LYS A 628 -2.16 -16.21 51.08
CA LYS A 628 -1.22 -16.69 52.09
C LYS A 628 -1.83 -17.98 52.65
N GLY A 629 -1.60 -19.09 51.95
CA GLY A 629 -2.01 -20.42 52.37
C GLY A 629 -0.91 -21.38 51.94
N THR A 630 -0.51 -22.28 52.84
CA THR A 630 0.48 -23.31 52.56
C THR A 630 -0.08 -24.32 51.56
N LEU A 631 0.81 -25.10 50.92
CA LEU A 631 0.44 -26.15 49.95
C LEU A 631 -0.60 -27.16 50.51
N SER A 632 -0.70 -27.25 51.85
CA SER A 632 -1.69 -28.00 52.61
C SER A 632 -3.14 -27.50 52.47
N ASP A 633 -3.36 -26.26 52.03
CA ASP A 633 -4.71 -25.69 51.90
C ASP A 633 -5.32 -25.97 50.50
N PHE A 634 -4.58 -26.66 49.64
CA PHE A 634 -4.94 -26.98 48.25
C PHE A 634 -4.96 -28.49 47.93
N LEU A 635 -4.44 -29.35 48.81
CA LEU A 635 -4.69 -30.79 48.82
C LEU A 635 -5.95 -31.07 49.64
#